data_AF-A0A958I7G7-F1
#
_entry.id   AF-A0A958I7G7-F1
#
_cell.length_a   1.000
_cell.length_b   1.000
_cell.length_c   1.000
_cell.angle_alpha   90.00
_cell.angle_beta   90.00
_cell.angle_gamma   90.00
#
_symmetry.space_group_name_H-M   'P 1'
#
loop_
_entity.id
_entity.type
_entity.pdbx_description
1 polymer ?
#
loop_
_entity_poly.entity_id
_entity_poly.type
_entity_poly.pdbx_seq_one_letter_code
_entity_poly.pdbx_strand_id
1 'polypeptide(L)'
;MHILWILIGGSLGALGRYLIYILQTKWFGSITWPSTLIVNLLGCFGLGLCFSMWRSESLHDSHRMFWMIGFFGSFTTFSTFGMDLFQMIEQKHFTTLSLYLFLSVVMGVILFWAGMYVHPYICKKGSPSMTTTDTRFGITRNDEFAWVRDKNNPEVLALLEQENKKTDTYTNQFASLREELYQQMISRINEDDESYPYPDGEYLYYSKISKGENYKRYYRSHNGQEELLLDLNELAKGKDFLNIGAFEISPSHQKLAYTMDFNGSEIYTIYIKDLQTGKTHKTTVEDCTSNIEWGANDSSLYYSKLDETHRPYQIYHHILGTPSSTDKLIFQDDNLSNNVLFYKTLSDRFMMINSSNKLSSEAHYIDLSISPTDVVLFSPRKENVLLYLDHHDESFVIHTNENAIDFKVLTTPITSTEQKSWVEIIGHQKGRYIEDVSVFKHFWVLWQREQGNQRLRIYDPQTKQTTDIPFEQKAFSLSAESNVQFNTNVYRFGFSSMKTPYSVMEYDVTTKTTQTLKVKKVPGDFNPDDYIVDKIFAPSSDGKTQIPISILTPKNLAKDGQNKVLLYGYGSYGISIDPGFNVPALSLVDRGFIYAIAHIRGSSTNGRSWYEDGKFLHKKNTFNDFIDCAHFLIDQKYTKPKNIAIMGGSAGGLLMGAVVNQEPELWGAVLALVPFVDVINTMLDESLPLTVIEYDEWGNPNEEKFFTYMHSYAPYENIKEANFPSILATGGINDPRVGFWEPTKWVLRLRKHQKASNPILLQMELGAGHQGPSGRYEYYKERSNQYAFVIHELTK
;
A
#
# COMPACT_ATOMS: atom_id res chain seq x y z
N MET A 1 39.71 -22.32 -7.30
CA MET A 1 39.99 -21.32 -8.35
C MET A 1 40.58 -20.01 -7.80
N HIS A 2 40.13 -19.48 -6.65
CA HIS A 2 40.61 -18.20 -6.09
C HIS A 2 42.12 -18.13 -5.76
N ILE A 3 42.73 -19.21 -5.25
CA ILE A 3 44.17 -19.25 -4.94
C ILE A 3 45.02 -19.00 -6.20
N LEU A 4 44.62 -19.56 -7.34
CA LEU A 4 45.34 -19.39 -8.61
C LEU A 4 45.34 -17.92 -9.06
N TRP A 5 44.20 -17.23 -8.93
CA TRP A 5 44.09 -15.79 -9.24
C TRP A 5 44.98 -14.92 -8.34
N ILE A 6 45.07 -15.26 -7.05
CA ILE A 6 45.97 -14.55 -6.13
C ILE A 6 47.43 -14.78 -6.51
N LEU A 7 47.82 -16.01 -6.88
CA LEU A 7 49.20 -16.34 -7.29
C LEU A 7 49.61 -15.63 -8.59
N ILE A 8 48.72 -15.60 -9.59
CA ILE A 8 48.99 -14.91 -10.85
C ILE A 8 49.08 -13.40 -10.61
N GLY A 9 48.10 -12.83 -9.90
CA GLY A 9 48.10 -11.40 -9.55
C GLY A 9 49.34 -11.02 -8.74
N GLY A 10 49.70 -11.83 -7.74
CA GLY A 10 50.87 -11.66 -6.89
C GLY A 10 52.19 -11.66 -7.66
N SER A 11 52.31 -12.57 -8.63
CA SER A 11 53.50 -12.65 -9.49
C SER A 11 53.64 -11.41 -10.38
N LEU A 12 52.54 -10.95 -10.97
CA LEU A 12 52.50 -9.77 -11.82
C LEU A 12 52.72 -8.46 -11.04
N GLY A 13 52.16 -8.34 -9.83
CA GLY A 13 52.36 -7.16 -8.99
C GLY A 13 53.81 -7.05 -8.50
N ALA A 14 54.42 -8.16 -8.09
CA ALA A 14 55.85 -8.19 -7.73
C ALA A 14 56.76 -7.82 -8.91
N LEU A 15 56.48 -8.32 -10.12
CA LEU A 15 57.18 -7.95 -11.35
C LEU A 15 57.00 -6.46 -11.67
N GLY A 16 55.76 -5.93 -11.56
CA GLY A 16 55.47 -4.52 -11.79
C GLY A 16 56.25 -3.60 -10.84
N ARG A 17 56.31 -3.97 -9.55
CA ARG A 17 57.12 -3.24 -8.56
C ARG A 17 58.61 -3.26 -8.93
N TYR A 18 59.13 -4.41 -9.34
CA TYR A 18 60.54 -4.54 -9.75
C TYR A 18 60.86 -3.73 -11.03
N LEU A 19 59.94 -3.66 -11.99
CA LEU A 19 60.11 -2.84 -13.19
C LEU A 19 60.17 -1.35 -12.84
N ILE A 20 59.31 -0.87 -11.93
CA ILE A 20 59.36 0.52 -11.45
C ILE A 20 60.68 0.80 -10.73
N TYR A 21 61.16 -0.14 -9.93
CA TYR A 21 62.48 -0.06 -9.30
C TYR A 21 63.62 0.07 -10.34
N ILE A 22 63.64 -0.77 -11.38
CA ILE A 22 64.66 -0.68 -12.45
C ILE A 22 64.59 0.66 -13.18
N LEU A 23 63.38 1.10 -13.54
CA LEU A 23 63.16 2.37 -14.25
C LEU A 23 63.63 3.55 -13.40
N GLN A 24 63.30 3.52 -12.11
CA GLN A 24 63.70 4.55 -11.16
C GLN A 24 65.22 4.56 -10.94
N THR A 25 65.87 3.38 -10.88
CA THR A 25 67.34 3.27 -10.74
C THR A 25 68.07 3.97 -11.89
N LYS A 26 67.50 3.95 -13.11
CA LYS A 26 68.06 4.68 -14.27
C LYS A 26 68.04 6.20 -14.11
N TRP A 27 67.09 6.75 -13.36
CA TRP A 27 66.86 8.19 -13.26
C TRP A 27 67.41 8.81 -11.97
N PHE A 28 67.43 8.05 -10.87
CA PHE A 28 67.75 8.56 -9.54
C PHE A 28 68.89 7.79 -8.84
N GLY A 29 69.55 6.88 -9.57
CA GLY A 29 70.66 6.09 -9.04
C GLY A 29 70.21 5.06 -8.00
N SER A 30 71.07 4.75 -7.03
CA SER A 30 70.84 3.72 -6.00
C SER A 30 69.88 4.13 -4.88
N ILE A 31 69.24 5.29 -4.98
CA ILE A 31 68.31 5.80 -3.96
C ILE A 31 66.97 5.08 -4.14
N THR A 32 66.49 4.34 -3.14
CA THR A 32 65.34 3.43 -3.30
C THR A 32 63.97 4.09 -3.06
N TRP A 33 63.91 5.08 -2.19
CA TRP A 33 62.64 5.67 -1.71
C TRP A 33 61.70 6.24 -2.79
N PRO A 34 62.16 6.81 -3.93
CA PRO A 34 61.24 7.29 -4.96
C PRO A 34 60.46 6.15 -5.62
N SER A 35 61.07 4.98 -5.77
CA SER A 35 60.41 3.81 -6.34
C SER A 35 59.31 3.29 -5.41
N THR A 36 59.61 3.20 -4.11
CA THR A 36 58.67 2.85 -3.05
C THR A 36 57.49 3.83 -2.98
N LEU A 37 57.77 5.13 -3.08
CA LEU A 37 56.73 6.17 -3.10
C LEU A 37 55.76 5.94 -4.27
N ILE A 38 56.30 5.79 -5.48
CA ILE A 38 55.51 5.67 -6.71
C ILE A 38 54.62 4.43 -6.66
N VAL A 39 55.16 3.27 -6.28
CA VAL A 39 54.37 2.03 -6.25
C VAL A 39 53.26 2.09 -5.21
N ASN A 40 53.51 2.70 -4.05
CA ASN A 40 52.49 2.85 -3.01
C ASN A 40 51.41 3.84 -3.42
N LEU A 41 51.76 4.99 -4.02
CA LEU A 41 50.78 5.97 -4.51
C LEU A 41 49.92 5.42 -5.65
N LEU A 42 50.53 4.77 -6.65
CA LEU A 42 49.80 4.10 -7.73
C LEU A 42 48.93 2.96 -7.20
N GLY A 43 49.44 2.22 -6.21
CA GLY A 43 48.70 1.16 -5.54
C GLY A 43 47.48 1.69 -4.78
N CYS A 44 47.60 2.80 -4.05
CA CYS A 44 46.48 3.45 -3.38
C CYS A 44 45.40 3.89 -4.37
N PHE A 45 45.76 4.52 -5.49
CA PHE A 45 44.80 4.90 -6.53
C PHE A 45 44.10 3.68 -7.15
N GLY A 46 44.87 2.66 -7.53
CA GLY A 46 44.34 1.42 -8.11
C GLY A 46 43.44 0.63 -7.15
N LEU A 47 43.82 0.56 -5.87
CA LEU A 47 42.97 -0.03 -4.82
C LEU A 47 41.68 0.77 -4.63
N GLY A 48 41.73 2.10 -4.70
CA GLY A 48 40.54 2.96 -4.66
C GLY A 48 39.56 2.66 -5.81
N LEU A 49 40.07 2.48 -7.03
CA LEU A 49 39.28 2.06 -8.18
C LEU A 49 38.65 0.67 -7.96
N CYS A 50 39.45 -0.33 -7.58
CA CYS A 50 38.95 -1.69 -7.36
C CYS A 50 37.95 -1.78 -6.20
N PHE A 51 38.16 -0.98 -5.16
CA PHE A 51 37.23 -0.90 -4.02
C PHE A 51 35.89 -0.28 -4.42
N SER A 52 35.91 0.76 -5.25
CA SER A 52 34.69 1.36 -5.82
C SER A 52 33.96 0.39 -6.76
N MET A 53 34.69 -0.37 -7.58
CA MET A 53 34.12 -1.42 -8.43
C MET A 53 33.50 -2.56 -7.60
N TRP A 54 34.17 -2.99 -6.53
CA TRP A 54 33.63 -4.01 -5.64
C TRP A 54 32.36 -3.54 -4.90
N ARG A 55 32.35 -2.30 -4.40
CA ARG A 55 31.17 -1.72 -3.73
C ARG A 55 29.96 -1.54 -4.66
N SER A 56 30.20 -1.45 -5.97
CA SER A 56 29.16 -1.37 -7.00
C SER A 56 28.84 -2.72 -7.66
N GLU A 57 29.34 -3.83 -7.10
CA GLU A 57 29.19 -5.20 -7.62
C GLU A 57 29.66 -5.41 -9.07
N SER A 58 30.39 -4.44 -9.63
CA SER A 58 30.93 -4.51 -11.00
C SER A 58 32.16 -5.40 -11.13
N LEU A 59 32.69 -5.91 -10.01
CA LEU A 59 33.88 -6.76 -9.96
C LEU A 59 33.56 -8.15 -9.39
N HIS A 60 33.55 -9.17 -10.25
CA HIS A 60 33.36 -10.58 -9.84
C HIS A 60 34.43 -11.03 -8.82
N ASP A 61 34.09 -11.96 -7.92
CA ASP A 61 34.97 -12.38 -6.81
C ASP A 61 36.36 -12.86 -7.25
N SER A 62 36.47 -13.50 -8.42
CA SER A 62 37.76 -13.89 -9.01
C SER A 62 38.65 -12.69 -9.34
N HIS A 63 38.08 -11.60 -9.86
CA HIS A 63 38.80 -10.38 -10.19
C HIS A 63 39.18 -9.58 -8.94
N ARG A 64 38.35 -9.61 -7.90
CA ARG A 64 38.69 -9.05 -6.58
C ARG A 64 39.94 -9.71 -6.00
N MET A 65 39.97 -11.03 -6.00
CA MET A 65 41.11 -11.81 -5.51
C MET A 65 42.38 -11.53 -6.32
N PHE A 66 42.27 -11.43 -7.65
CA PHE A 66 43.38 -11.10 -8.52
C PHE A 66 43.92 -9.68 -8.27
N TRP A 67 43.07 -8.65 -8.31
CA TRP A 67 43.52 -7.26 -8.29
C TRP A 67 43.85 -6.75 -6.89
N MET A 68 42.93 -6.91 -5.93
CA MET A 68 43.10 -6.30 -4.60
C MET A 68 44.10 -7.09 -3.75
N ILE A 69 43.95 -8.42 -3.71
CA ILE A 69 44.80 -9.28 -2.86
C ILE A 69 46.08 -9.68 -3.59
N GLY A 70 45.98 -10.13 -4.85
CA GLY A 70 47.14 -10.54 -5.64
C GLY A 70 48.02 -9.37 -6.10
N PHE A 71 47.56 -8.62 -7.09
CA PHE A 71 48.35 -7.60 -7.78
C PHE A 71 48.71 -6.44 -6.86
N PHE A 72 47.74 -5.68 -6.34
CA PHE A 72 48.05 -4.51 -5.51
C PHE A 72 48.66 -4.89 -4.16
N GLY A 73 48.29 -6.04 -3.60
CA GLY A 73 48.91 -6.59 -2.38
C GLY A 73 50.40 -6.88 -2.53
N SER A 74 50.86 -7.32 -3.70
CA SER A 74 52.29 -7.58 -3.99
C SER A 74 53.02 -6.40 -4.64
N PHE A 75 52.28 -5.52 -5.33
CA PHE A 75 52.81 -4.34 -6.01
C PHE A 75 53.19 -3.23 -5.02
N THR A 76 52.42 -3.07 -3.95
CA THR A 76 52.73 -2.14 -2.85
C THR A 76 53.72 -2.75 -1.85
N THR A 77 54.38 -1.92 -1.04
CA THR A 77 55.31 -2.40 -0.01
C THR A 77 55.38 -1.45 1.18
N PHE A 78 55.00 -1.95 2.35
CA PHE A 78 55.15 -1.23 3.62
C PHE A 78 56.52 -1.47 4.28
N SER A 79 57.09 -2.67 4.12
CA SER A 79 58.38 -3.00 4.71
C SER A 79 59.54 -2.21 4.09
N THR A 80 59.53 -2.03 2.77
CA THR A 80 60.51 -1.18 2.08
C THR A 80 60.33 0.29 2.47
N PHE A 81 59.09 0.76 2.62
CA PHE A 81 58.80 2.10 3.13
C PHE A 81 59.40 2.32 4.53
N GLY A 82 59.23 1.36 5.45
CA GLY A 82 59.85 1.43 6.78
C GLY A 82 61.38 1.44 6.74
N MET A 83 61.99 0.67 5.84
CA MET A 83 63.44 0.69 5.62
C MET A 83 63.94 2.04 5.10
N ASP A 84 63.24 2.63 4.12
CA ASP A 84 63.57 3.94 3.56
C ASP A 84 63.51 5.03 4.65
N LEU A 85 62.50 5.00 5.52
CA LEU A 85 62.40 5.94 6.65
C LEU A 85 63.60 5.80 7.61
N PHE A 86 63.95 4.57 7.98
CA PHE A 86 65.07 4.31 8.87
C PHE A 86 66.40 4.80 8.28
N GLN A 87 66.65 4.53 7.00
CA GLN A 87 67.86 5.01 6.31
C GLN A 87 67.93 6.55 6.27
N MET A 88 66.81 7.23 6.04
CA MET A 88 66.77 8.69 6.07
C MET A 88 67.04 9.27 7.47
N ILE A 89 66.59 8.58 8.53
CA ILE A 89 66.90 8.94 9.92
C ILE A 89 68.40 8.76 10.20
N GLU A 90 68.97 7.63 9.82
CA GLU A 90 70.40 7.32 10.00
C GLU A 90 71.30 8.34 9.28
N GLN A 91 70.91 8.74 8.06
CA GLN A 91 71.60 9.75 7.25
C GLN A 91 71.30 11.19 7.66
N LYS A 92 70.46 11.41 8.68
CA LYS A 92 70.01 12.74 9.17
C LYS A 92 69.33 13.60 8.09
N HIS A 93 68.69 12.98 7.10
CA HIS A 93 67.94 13.65 6.03
C HIS A 93 66.50 14.00 6.46
N PHE A 94 66.34 14.76 7.54
CA PHE A 94 65.04 15.01 8.18
C PHE A 94 64.01 15.74 7.30
N THR A 95 64.46 16.60 6.38
CA THR A 95 63.57 17.29 5.44
C THR A 95 62.96 16.31 4.43
N THR A 96 63.79 15.45 3.84
CA THR A 96 63.36 14.41 2.89
C THR A 96 62.48 13.37 3.59
N LEU A 97 62.83 12.99 4.82
CA LEU A 97 62.01 12.10 5.67
C LEU A 97 60.60 12.66 5.86
N SER A 98 60.50 13.93 6.26
CA SER A 98 59.21 14.58 6.54
C SER A 98 58.34 14.67 5.28
N LEU A 99 58.95 15.04 4.14
CA LEU A 99 58.25 15.10 2.86
C LEU A 99 57.79 13.71 2.39
N TYR A 100 58.66 12.70 2.49
CA TYR A 100 58.36 11.33 2.07
C TYR A 100 57.25 10.70 2.92
N LEU A 101 57.26 10.94 4.24
CA LEU A 101 56.21 10.51 5.15
C LEU A 101 54.87 11.17 4.81
N PHE A 102 54.88 12.49 4.60
CA PHE A 102 53.68 13.24 4.22
C PHE A 102 53.10 12.74 2.89
N LEU A 103 53.93 12.62 1.85
CA LEU A 103 53.49 12.14 0.55
C LEU A 103 52.96 10.70 0.63
N SER A 104 53.67 9.80 1.32
CA SER A 104 53.25 8.39 1.39
C SER A 104 51.90 8.20 2.09
N VAL A 105 51.64 8.94 3.18
CA VAL A 105 50.42 8.79 3.98
C VAL A 105 49.29 9.66 3.44
N VAL A 106 49.51 10.98 3.33
CA VAL A 106 48.45 11.94 3.01
C VAL A 106 48.07 11.84 1.54
N MET A 107 49.04 11.83 0.62
CA MET A 107 48.72 11.66 -0.81
C MET A 107 48.21 10.25 -1.12
N GLY A 108 48.63 9.23 -0.36
CA GLY A 108 48.08 7.89 -0.47
C GLY A 108 46.57 7.85 -0.21
N VAL A 109 46.11 8.49 0.87
CA VAL A 109 44.67 8.60 1.17
C VAL A 109 43.93 9.42 0.12
N ILE A 110 44.48 10.56 -0.31
CA ILE A 110 43.88 11.40 -1.36
C ILE A 110 43.74 10.62 -2.66
N LEU A 111 44.76 9.86 -3.07
CA LEU A 111 44.72 9.07 -4.30
C LEU A 111 43.77 7.88 -4.21
N PHE A 112 43.63 7.25 -3.05
CA PHE A 112 42.60 6.24 -2.84
C PHE A 112 41.19 6.82 -3.04
N TRP A 113 40.91 7.99 -2.45
CA TRP A 113 39.66 8.72 -2.66
C TRP A 113 39.46 9.14 -4.11
N ALA A 114 40.51 9.64 -4.77
CA ALA A 114 40.47 9.99 -6.18
C ALA A 114 40.14 8.77 -7.06
N GLY A 115 40.74 7.61 -6.78
CA GLY A 115 40.43 6.35 -7.45
C GLY A 115 38.97 5.96 -7.28
N MET A 116 38.42 6.09 -6.07
CA MET A 116 37.00 5.83 -5.84
C MET A 116 36.09 6.78 -6.62
N TYR A 117 36.45 8.06 -6.68
CA TYR A 117 35.66 9.12 -7.32
C TYR A 117 35.72 9.05 -8.86
N VAL A 118 36.83 8.58 -9.43
CA VAL A 118 37.02 8.49 -10.89
C VAL A 118 36.27 7.29 -11.50
N HIS A 119 36.08 6.20 -10.75
CA HIS A 119 35.38 4.99 -11.24
C HIS A 119 34.00 5.28 -11.91
N PRO A 120 33.07 6.02 -11.29
CA PRO A 120 31.79 6.38 -11.93
C PRO A 120 31.92 7.13 -13.26
N TYR A 121 33.00 7.90 -13.46
CA TYR A 121 33.23 8.65 -14.70
C TYR A 121 33.88 7.80 -15.79
N ILE A 122 34.66 6.77 -15.42
CA ILE A 122 35.22 5.79 -16.37
C ILE A 122 34.13 4.82 -16.86
N CYS A 123 33.19 4.45 -16.00
CA CYS A 123 32.07 3.56 -16.35
C CYS A 123 30.89 4.29 -17.02
N LYS A 124 31.02 5.57 -17.39
CA LYS A 124 30.06 6.31 -18.23
C LYS A 124 30.08 5.81 -19.69
N LYS A 125 29.84 4.50 -19.90
CA LYS A 125 29.10 4.06 -21.09
C LYS A 125 27.67 4.52 -20.85
N GLY A 126 27.11 5.26 -21.82
CA GLY A 126 25.84 5.96 -21.67
C GLY A 126 24.76 5.10 -21.03
N SER A 127 23.93 5.72 -20.19
CA SER A 127 22.71 5.13 -19.64
C SER A 127 22.10 4.22 -20.69
N PRO A 128 22.07 2.90 -20.47
CA PRO A 128 21.66 2.03 -21.53
C PRO A 128 20.17 2.32 -21.71
N SER A 129 19.83 2.97 -22.81
CA SER A 129 18.51 2.89 -23.40
C SER A 129 18.34 1.44 -23.83
N MET A 130 18.13 0.54 -22.86
CA MET A 130 17.67 -0.82 -23.10
C MET A 130 16.17 -0.73 -23.34
N THR A 131 15.80 -0.10 -24.45
CA THR A 131 14.43 -0.13 -24.91
C THR A 131 14.08 -1.59 -25.13
N THR A 132 13.19 -2.12 -24.29
CA THR A 132 12.68 -3.47 -24.48
C THR A 132 11.58 -3.39 -25.51
N THR A 133 11.64 -4.21 -26.55
CA THR A 133 10.59 -4.31 -27.56
C THR A 133 9.87 -5.64 -27.39
N ASP A 134 8.56 -5.60 -27.25
CA ASP A 134 7.69 -6.79 -27.20
C ASP A 134 6.67 -6.72 -28.34
N THR A 135 6.48 -7.83 -29.06
CA THR A 135 5.45 -7.93 -30.10
C THR A 135 4.53 -9.09 -29.78
N ARG A 136 3.25 -8.78 -29.53
CA ARG A 136 2.21 -9.78 -29.23
C ARG A 136 0.97 -9.47 -30.04
N PHE A 137 0.35 -10.52 -30.60
CA PHE A 137 -0.87 -10.41 -31.42
C PHE A 137 -0.79 -9.32 -32.51
N GLY A 138 0.40 -9.15 -33.12
CA GLY A 138 0.63 -8.14 -34.17
C GLY A 138 0.80 -6.70 -33.68
N ILE A 139 0.77 -6.44 -32.36
CA ILE A 139 1.03 -5.12 -31.77
C ILE A 139 2.44 -5.11 -31.17
N THR A 140 3.30 -4.26 -31.72
CA THR A 140 4.65 -4.00 -31.19
C THR A 140 4.61 -2.84 -30.20
N ARG A 141 5.11 -3.09 -28.98
CA ARG A 141 5.25 -2.10 -27.90
C ARG A 141 6.73 -1.91 -27.60
N ASN A 142 7.14 -0.65 -27.43
CA ASN A 142 8.49 -0.29 -27.03
C ASN A 142 8.44 0.26 -25.61
N ASP A 143 9.22 -0.30 -24.70
CA ASP A 143 9.38 0.18 -23.33
C ASP A 143 10.79 0.75 -23.14
N GLU A 144 10.90 2.06 -23.30
CA GLU A 144 12.16 2.81 -23.20
C GLU A 144 12.70 2.89 -21.77
N PHE A 145 11.85 2.60 -20.78
CA PHE A 145 12.14 2.72 -19.35
C PHE A 145 12.04 1.39 -18.61
N ALA A 146 12.10 0.25 -19.32
CA ALA A 146 12.02 -1.09 -18.72
C ALA A 146 13.06 -1.32 -17.60
N TRP A 147 14.25 -0.71 -17.73
CA TRP A 147 15.34 -0.79 -16.76
C TRP A 147 15.01 -0.20 -15.38
N VAL A 148 13.99 0.68 -15.29
CA VAL A 148 13.57 1.32 -14.03
C VAL A 148 13.00 0.33 -13.01
N ARG A 149 12.59 -0.86 -13.47
CA ARG A 149 12.01 -1.91 -12.62
C ARG A 149 13.01 -2.52 -11.64
N ASP A 150 14.30 -2.50 -11.94
CA ASP A 150 15.31 -3.09 -11.07
C ASP A 150 15.62 -2.18 -9.88
N LYS A 151 15.00 -2.47 -8.73
CA LYS A 151 15.21 -1.74 -7.47
C LYS A 151 16.65 -1.79 -6.97
N ASN A 152 17.41 -2.83 -7.32
CA ASN A 152 18.80 -2.98 -6.88
C ASN A 152 19.78 -2.18 -7.74
N ASN A 153 19.31 -1.64 -8.88
CA ASN A 153 20.12 -0.79 -9.72
C ASN A 153 20.36 0.58 -9.05
N PRO A 154 21.61 0.97 -8.76
CA PRO A 154 21.92 2.25 -8.13
C PRO A 154 21.52 3.46 -9.00
N GLU A 155 21.43 3.31 -10.33
CA GLU A 155 20.93 4.38 -11.21
C GLU A 155 19.43 4.65 -10.99
N VAL A 156 18.67 3.62 -10.61
CA VAL A 156 17.24 3.76 -10.29
C VAL A 156 17.07 4.54 -8.99
N LEU A 157 17.81 4.20 -7.94
CA LEU A 157 17.79 4.96 -6.69
C LEU A 157 18.18 6.42 -6.91
N ALA A 158 19.26 6.68 -7.65
CA ALA A 158 19.69 8.04 -7.98
C ALA A 158 18.64 8.81 -8.80
N LEU A 159 17.95 8.14 -9.73
CA LEU A 159 16.82 8.71 -10.48
C LEU A 159 15.68 9.11 -9.53
N LEU A 160 15.26 8.21 -8.63
CA LEU A 160 14.15 8.48 -7.70
C LEU A 160 14.48 9.65 -6.75
N GLU A 161 15.71 9.71 -6.22
CA GLU A 161 16.18 10.84 -5.42
C GLU A 161 16.17 12.15 -6.21
N GLN A 162 16.58 12.11 -7.49
CA GLN A 162 16.54 13.28 -8.37
C GLN A 162 15.10 13.74 -8.63
N GLU A 163 14.18 12.81 -8.85
CA GLU A 163 12.76 13.10 -9.04
C GLU A 163 12.14 13.73 -7.80
N ASN A 164 12.40 13.19 -6.60
CA ASN A 164 12.00 13.81 -5.34
C ASN A 164 12.52 15.24 -5.20
N LYS A 165 13.81 15.46 -5.48
CA LYS A 165 14.40 16.80 -5.43
C LYS A 165 13.73 17.78 -6.40
N LYS A 166 13.35 17.34 -7.60
CA LYS A 166 12.60 18.18 -8.57
C LYS A 166 11.23 18.55 -8.01
N THR A 167 10.51 17.57 -7.46
CA THR A 167 9.20 17.76 -6.84
C THR A 167 9.27 18.68 -5.63
N ASP A 168 10.24 18.49 -4.74
CA ASP A 168 10.49 19.38 -3.60
C ASP A 168 10.79 20.81 -4.05
N THR A 169 11.65 20.97 -5.05
CA THR A 169 12.00 22.29 -5.60
C THR A 169 10.77 23.02 -6.13
N TYR A 170 9.89 22.30 -6.84
CA TYR A 170 8.65 22.88 -7.36
C TYR A 170 7.66 23.21 -6.24
N THR A 171 7.38 22.25 -5.36
CA THR A 171 6.37 22.40 -4.30
C THR A 171 6.75 23.41 -3.23
N ASN A 172 8.06 23.68 -3.04
CA ASN A 172 8.52 24.71 -2.13
C ASN A 172 8.14 26.14 -2.56
N GLN A 173 7.72 26.36 -3.81
CA GLN A 173 7.20 27.66 -4.27
C GLN A 173 5.90 28.07 -3.55
N PHE A 174 5.15 27.09 -3.04
CA PHE A 174 3.91 27.29 -2.29
C PHE A 174 3.99 26.66 -0.89
N ALA A 175 5.18 26.62 -0.30
CA ALA A 175 5.41 26.06 1.04
C ALA A 175 4.53 26.73 2.12
N SER A 176 4.30 28.04 2.04
CA SER A 176 3.44 28.75 2.98
C SER A 176 1.99 28.26 2.94
N LEU A 177 1.46 28.01 1.74
CA LEU A 177 0.11 27.47 1.56
C LEU A 177 0.03 26.02 2.09
N ARG A 178 1.05 25.21 1.82
CA ARG A 178 1.15 23.85 2.36
C ARG A 178 1.13 23.84 3.90
N GLU A 179 1.90 24.73 4.52
CA GLU A 179 1.94 24.87 5.98
C GLU A 179 0.60 25.36 6.54
N GLU A 180 -0.02 26.36 5.92
CA GLU A 180 -1.34 26.85 6.31
C GLU A 180 -2.40 25.74 6.26
N LEU A 181 -2.42 24.95 5.18
CA LEU A 181 -3.32 23.80 5.04
C LEU A 181 -3.04 22.73 6.09
N TYR A 182 -1.77 22.42 6.36
CA TYR A 182 -1.40 21.46 7.40
C TYR A 182 -1.91 21.91 8.78
N GLN A 183 -1.61 23.14 9.19
CA GLN A 183 -2.05 23.68 10.48
C GLN A 183 -3.58 23.74 10.58
N GLN A 184 -4.28 24.08 9.49
CA GLN A 184 -5.75 24.07 9.46
C GLN A 184 -6.32 22.64 9.59
N MET A 185 -5.70 21.65 8.95
CA MET A 185 -6.14 20.26 9.09
C MET A 185 -5.91 19.76 10.51
N ILE A 186 -4.73 20.04 11.09
CA ILE A 186 -4.41 19.66 12.47
C ILE A 186 -5.34 20.33 13.48
N SER A 187 -5.68 21.61 13.29
CA SER A 187 -6.58 22.33 14.21
C SER A 187 -8.00 21.76 14.26
N ARG A 188 -8.40 20.95 13.28
CA ARG A 188 -9.70 20.24 13.21
C ARG A 188 -9.65 18.83 13.75
N ILE A 189 -8.49 18.39 14.23
CA ILE A 189 -8.34 17.09 14.88
C ILE A 189 -8.31 17.31 16.37
N ASN A 190 -9.14 16.58 17.09
CA ASN A 190 -8.96 16.44 18.53
C ASN A 190 -7.72 15.56 18.77
N GLU A 191 -6.57 16.17 19.06
CA GLU A 191 -5.30 15.45 19.17
C GLU A 191 -5.26 14.49 20.38
N ASP A 192 -5.97 14.83 21.44
CA ASP A 192 -6.26 13.93 22.56
C ASP A 192 -7.62 13.27 22.32
N ASP A 193 -7.64 12.03 21.86
CA ASP A 193 -8.87 11.30 21.53
C ASP A 193 -8.85 9.88 22.11
N GLU A 194 -10.04 9.37 22.38
CA GLU A 194 -10.27 8.06 22.98
C GLU A 194 -11.34 7.33 22.17
N SER A 195 -11.15 6.08 21.76
CA SER A 195 -12.25 5.34 21.10
C SER A 195 -13.39 5.12 22.07
N TYR A 196 -14.63 5.02 21.57
CA TYR A 196 -15.72 4.61 22.45
C TYR A 196 -15.48 3.17 22.93
N PRO A 197 -15.62 2.87 24.24
CA PRO A 197 -15.32 1.54 24.76
C PRO A 197 -16.34 0.51 24.27
N TYR A 198 -15.85 -0.67 23.90
CA TYR A 198 -16.69 -1.81 23.56
C TYR A 198 -16.58 -2.91 24.63
N PRO A 199 -17.71 -3.55 24.99
CA PRO A 199 -17.70 -4.64 25.97
C PRO A 199 -17.23 -5.95 25.33
N ASP A 200 -16.45 -6.70 26.10
CA ASP A 200 -16.10 -8.08 25.79
C ASP A 200 -15.82 -8.83 27.10
N GLY A 201 -16.57 -9.91 27.34
CA GLY A 201 -16.60 -10.58 28.64
C GLY A 201 -16.88 -9.60 29.80
N GLU A 202 -15.98 -9.59 30.79
CA GLU A 202 -16.06 -8.69 31.96
C GLU A 202 -15.30 -7.37 31.76
N TYR A 203 -14.75 -7.12 30.58
CA TYR A 203 -13.89 -5.98 30.29
C TYR A 203 -14.56 -4.99 29.32
N LEU A 204 -14.13 -3.74 29.39
CA LEU A 204 -14.33 -2.74 28.36
C LEU A 204 -13.00 -2.48 27.65
N TYR A 205 -12.94 -2.61 26.34
CA TYR A 205 -11.75 -2.37 25.53
C TYR A 205 -11.86 -1.06 24.76
N TYR A 206 -10.75 -0.33 24.68
CA TYR A 206 -10.68 0.97 24.02
C TYR A 206 -9.23 1.35 23.72
N SER A 207 -9.06 2.46 23.03
CA SER A 207 -7.74 3.01 22.69
C SER A 207 -7.72 4.50 22.98
N LYS A 208 -6.54 5.03 23.31
CA LYS A 208 -6.30 6.47 23.45
C LYS A 208 -5.17 6.88 22.52
N ILE A 209 -5.18 8.12 22.10
CA ILE A 209 -4.06 8.76 21.44
C ILE A 209 -3.91 10.16 22.02
N SER A 210 -2.71 10.50 22.47
CA SER A 210 -2.44 11.78 23.12
C SER A 210 -1.85 12.77 22.13
N LYS A 211 -1.95 14.07 22.44
CA LYS A 211 -1.34 15.12 21.64
C LYS A 211 0.16 14.89 21.40
N GLY A 212 0.59 15.12 20.16
CA GLY A 212 1.98 14.95 19.70
C GLY A 212 2.36 13.51 19.35
N GLU A 213 1.47 12.53 19.58
CA GLU A 213 1.77 11.11 19.31
C GLU A 213 1.26 10.66 17.95
N ASN A 214 1.99 9.73 17.34
CA ASN A 214 1.66 9.19 16.02
C ASN A 214 0.73 7.98 16.08
N TYR A 215 0.77 7.23 17.20
CA TYR A 215 0.12 5.93 17.31
C TYR A 215 -0.75 5.83 18.57
N LYS A 216 -1.73 4.93 18.50
CA LYS A 216 -2.66 4.65 19.61
C LYS A 216 -1.98 3.83 20.70
N ARG A 217 -2.49 3.97 21.92
CA ARG A 217 -2.34 3.02 23.02
C ARG A 217 -3.63 2.26 23.21
N TYR A 218 -3.54 0.96 23.45
CA TYR A 218 -4.69 0.10 23.68
C TYR A 218 -4.84 -0.20 25.16
N TYR A 219 -6.07 -0.14 25.64
CA TYR A 219 -6.43 -0.30 27.04
C TYR A 219 -7.59 -1.28 27.18
N ARG A 220 -7.72 -1.82 28.39
CA ARG A 220 -8.98 -2.35 28.89
C ARG A 220 -9.31 -1.77 30.25
N SER A 221 -10.55 -1.90 30.68
CA SER A 221 -10.94 -1.65 32.07
C SER A 221 -11.87 -2.71 32.61
N HIS A 222 -11.78 -2.95 33.91
CA HIS A 222 -12.65 -3.83 34.68
C HIS A 222 -13.00 -3.15 36.00
N ASN A 223 -14.29 -3.02 36.32
CA ASN A 223 -14.76 -2.29 37.50
C ASN A 223 -14.17 -0.87 37.65
N GLY A 224 -13.96 -0.18 36.51
CA GLY A 224 -13.40 1.17 36.47
C GLY A 224 -11.87 1.25 36.64
N GLN A 225 -11.18 0.12 36.82
CA GLN A 225 -9.72 0.08 36.85
C GLN A 225 -9.17 -0.10 35.44
N GLU A 226 -8.33 0.82 34.99
CA GLU A 226 -7.72 0.82 33.65
C GLU A 226 -6.38 0.08 33.63
N GLU A 227 -6.15 -0.68 32.55
CA GLU A 227 -4.92 -1.42 32.27
C GLU A 227 -4.43 -1.13 30.84
N LEU A 228 -3.14 -0.76 30.70
CA LEU A 228 -2.48 -0.58 29.40
C LEU A 228 -2.08 -1.93 28.79
N LEU A 229 -2.70 -2.27 27.67
CA LEU A 229 -2.44 -3.50 26.94
C LEU A 229 -1.25 -3.37 26.00
N LEU A 230 -1.17 -2.29 25.23
CA LEU A 230 -0.13 -2.11 24.22
C LEU A 230 0.13 -0.63 23.96
N ASP A 231 1.40 -0.23 23.97
CA ASP A 231 1.82 1.13 23.60
C ASP A 231 2.60 1.09 22.28
N LEU A 232 1.92 1.51 21.21
CA LEU A 232 2.55 1.55 19.89
C LEU A 232 3.62 2.63 19.77
N ASN A 233 3.56 3.71 20.57
CA ASN A 233 4.57 4.76 20.52
C ASN A 233 5.90 4.26 21.10
N GLU A 234 5.86 3.43 22.14
CA GLU A 234 7.05 2.75 22.68
C GLU A 234 7.64 1.77 21.65
N LEU A 235 6.79 1.01 20.96
CA LEU A 235 7.21 0.05 19.94
C LEU A 235 7.78 0.72 18.67
N ALA A 236 7.32 1.92 18.35
CA ALA A 236 7.80 2.70 17.22
C ALA A 236 9.14 3.43 17.47
N LYS A 237 9.67 3.44 18.70
CA LYS A 237 10.92 4.16 19.01
C LYS A 237 12.09 3.67 18.15
N GLY A 238 12.71 4.61 17.41
CA GLY A 238 13.83 4.33 16.53
C GLY A 238 13.46 3.55 15.26
N LYS A 239 12.17 3.54 14.89
CA LYS A 239 11.65 2.93 13.66
C LYS A 239 11.03 4.01 12.79
N ASP A 240 11.31 3.95 11.49
CA ASP A 240 10.75 4.89 10.51
C ASP A 240 9.31 4.53 10.13
N PHE A 241 8.94 3.26 10.30
CA PHE A 241 7.60 2.74 10.01
C PHE A 241 7.15 1.75 11.09
N LEU A 242 5.85 1.77 11.40
CA LEU A 242 5.18 0.76 12.21
C LEU A 242 3.75 0.59 11.72
N ASN A 243 3.37 -0.65 11.43
CA ASN A 243 1.99 -1.06 11.23
C ASN A 243 1.65 -2.24 12.15
N ILE A 244 0.46 -2.19 12.75
CA ILE A 244 -0.12 -3.31 13.48
C ILE A 244 -1.16 -3.97 12.58
N GLY A 245 -0.98 -5.27 12.29
CA GLY A 245 -1.87 -6.01 11.40
C GLY A 245 -3.15 -6.46 12.12
N ALA A 246 -2.97 -7.29 13.15
CA ALA A 246 -4.02 -7.83 14.00
C ALA A 246 -3.77 -7.49 15.47
N PHE A 247 -4.86 -7.45 16.23
CA PHE A 247 -4.90 -7.22 17.67
C PHE A 247 -5.99 -8.12 18.25
N GLU A 248 -5.61 -9.32 18.71
CA GLU A 248 -6.53 -10.38 19.09
C GLU A 248 -6.40 -10.73 20.58
N ILE A 249 -7.47 -10.49 21.34
CA ILE A 249 -7.56 -10.90 22.74
C ILE A 249 -7.91 -12.39 22.81
N SER A 250 -7.20 -13.13 23.65
CA SER A 250 -7.46 -14.56 23.86
C SER A 250 -8.84 -14.80 24.49
N PRO A 251 -9.50 -15.94 24.29
CA PRO A 251 -10.81 -16.24 24.86
C PRO A 251 -10.91 -16.04 26.38
N SER A 252 -9.85 -16.31 27.15
CA SER A 252 -9.87 -16.09 28.61
C SER A 252 -9.51 -14.66 29.05
N HIS A 253 -9.26 -13.76 28.09
CA HIS A 253 -8.74 -12.40 28.30
C HIS A 253 -7.39 -12.33 29.02
N GLN A 254 -6.59 -13.41 29.04
CA GLN A 254 -5.28 -13.42 29.73
C GLN A 254 -4.10 -13.15 28.81
N LYS A 255 -4.28 -13.25 27.48
CA LYS A 255 -3.23 -12.99 26.49
C LYS A 255 -3.73 -12.06 25.38
N LEU A 256 -2.79 -11.37 24.77
CA LEU A 256 -2.96 -10.59 23.54
C LEU A 256 -2.02 -11.15 22.48
N ALA A 257 -2.56 -11.53 21.33
CA ALA A 257 -1.78 -11.82 20.13
C ALA A 257 -1.86 -10.61 19.19
N TYR A 258 -0.73 -10.21 18.62
CA TYR A 258 -0.69 -9.10 17.67
C TYR A 258 0.41 -9.28 16.64
N THR A 259 0.23 -8.68 15.46
CA THR A 259 1.18 -8.76 14.34
C THR A 259 1.78 -7.40 14.02
N MET A 260 3.08 -7.34 13.69
CA MET A 260 3.77 -6.08 13.37
C MET A 260 4.57 -6.15 12.06
N ASP A 261 4.54 -5.04 11.33
CA ASP A 261 5.36 -4.74 10.15
C ASP A 261 6.10 -3.40 10.41
N PHE A 262 7.40 -3.35 10.14
CA PHE A 262 8.27 -2.19 10.39
C PHE A 262 8.80 -1.51 9.12
N ASN A 263 8.37 -1.91 7.93
CA ASN A 263 8.86 -1.34 6.66
C ASN A 263 7.79 -1.19 5.56
N GLY A 264 6.54 -1.58 5.82
CA GLY A 264 5.43 -1.44 4.90
C GLY A 264 5.37 -2.54 3.84
N SER A 265 6.06 -3.65 4.07
CA SER A 265 6.07 -4.81 3.18
C SER A 265 4.80 -5.64 3.27
N GLU A 266 3.95 -5.43 4.28
CA GLU A 266 2.78 -6.28 4.59
C GLU A 266 3.15 -7.74 4.93
N ILE A 267 4.42 -7.99 5.29
CA ILE A 267 4.88 -9.22 5.95
C ILE A 267 4.99 -8.95 7.44
N TYR A 268 4.33 -9.77 8.24
CA TYR A 268 4.20 -9.56 9.66
C TYR A 268 4.88 -10.65 10.49
N THR A 269 5.28 -10.27 11.69
CA THR A 269 5.69 -11.19 12.76
C THR A 269 4.64 -11.22 13.88
N ILE A 270 4.34 -12.40 14.42
CA ILE A 270 3.40 -12.58 15.54
C ILE A 270 4.11 -12.40 16.90
N TYR A 271 3.47 -11.64 17.79
CA TYR A 271 3.86 -11.41 19.17
C TYR A 271 2.74 -11.82 20.12
N ILE A 272 3.11 -12.40 21.26
CA ILE A 272 2.18 -12.78 22.33
C ILE A 272 2.55 -12.03 23.60
N LYS A 273 1.62 -11.26 24.13
CA LYS A 273 1.74 -10.62 25.44
C LYS A 273 0.86 -11.34 26.45
N ASP A 274 1.48 -11.79 27.54
CA ASP A 274 0.78 -12.23 28.74
C ASP A 274 0.32 -11.00 29.51
N LEU A 275 -1.00 -10.86 29.67
CA LEU A 275 -1.62 -9.66 30.26
C LEU A 275 -1.57 -9.67 31.79
N GLN A 276 -1.32 -10.82 32.43
CA GLN A 276 -1.17 -10.90 33.88
C GLN A 276 0.22 -10.45 34.33
N THR A 277 1.25 -10.84 33.59
CA THR A 277 2.65 -10.56 33.91
C THR A 277 3.22 -9.37 33.15
N GLY A 278 2.56 -8.92 32.09
CA GLY A 278 3.02 -7.89 31.16
C GLY A 278 4.15 -8.34 30.23
N LYS A 279 4.61 -9.61 30.33
CA LYS A 279 5.72 -10.13 29.52
C LYS A 279 5.28 -10.36 28.09
N THR A 280 6.12 -9.94 27.15
CA THR A 280 5.91 -10.14 25.71
C THR A 280 6.91 -11.14 25.17
N HIS A 281 6.42 -12.07 24.35
CA HIS A 281 7.20 -13.06 23.64
C HIS A 281 7.03 -12.85 22.14
N LYS A 282 8.15 -12.58 21.43
CA LYS A 282 8.21 -12.68 19.97
C LYS A 282 8.15 -14.17 19.62
N THR A 283 7.16 -14.58 18.83
CA THR A 283 7.06 -15.98 18.39
C THR A 283 8.12 -16.27 17.32
N THR A 284 8.24 -17.55 16.94
CA THR A 284 9.09 -17.98 15.81
C THR A 284 8.37 -17.88 14.45
N VAL A 285 7.19 -17.27 14.40
CA VAL A 285 6.42 -17.03 13.16
C VAL A 285 6.73 -15.62 12.67
N GLU A 286 7.72 -15.50 11.78
CA GLU A 286 8.29 -14.21 11.33
C GLU A 286 7.86 -13.77 9.92
N ASP A 287 7.22 -14.65 9.15
CA ASP A 287 6.77 -14.41 7.77
C ASP A 287 5.30 -14.85 7.58
N CYS A 288 4.38 -14.08 8.15
CA CYS A 288 2.94 -14.33 8.06
C CYS A 288 2.17 -13.10 7.60
N THR A 289 0.90 -13.28 7.30
CA THR A 289 -0.04 -12.17 7.05
C THR A 289 -0.50 -11.54 8.36
N SER A 290 -1.31 -10.49 8.26
CA SER A 290 -2.03 -9.96 9.42
C SER A 290 -3.15 -10.89 9.91
N ASN A 291 -3.60 -11.89 9.13
CA ASN A 291 -4.73 -12.74 9.51
C ASN A 291 -4.30 -13.83 10.52
N ILE A 292 -4.71 -13.64 11.78
CA ILE A 292 -4.50 -14.58 12.89
C ILE A 292 -5.81 -14.75 13.67
N GLU A 293 -6.02 -15.92 14.26
CA GLU A 293 -7.17 -16.20 15.13
C GLU A 293 -6.77 -17.06 16.32
N TRP A 294 -7.36 -16.81 17.49
CA TRP A 294 -7.27 -17.76 18.60
C TRP A 294 -8.06 -19.03 18.32
N GLY A 295 -7.53 -20.17 18.76
CA GLY A 295 -8.32 -21.40 18.79
C GLY A 295 -9.41 -21.38 19.87
N ALA A 296 -9.91 -22.57 20.22
CA ALA A 296 -10.94 -22.71 21.26
C ALA A 296 -10.54 -22.17 22.64
N ASN A 297 -9.23 -21.96 22.87
CA ASN A 297 -8.67 -21.52 24.13
C ASN A 297 -7.32 -20.79 23.90
N ASP A 298 -6.70 -20.37 25.00
CA ASP A 298 -5.47 -19.58 25.01
C ASP A 298 -4.17 -20.38 24.75
N SER A 299 -4.23 -21.61 24.24
CA SER A 299 -3.04 -22.44 24.00
C SER A 299 -2.56 -22.45 22.56
N SER A 300 -3.33 -21.94 21.61
CA SER A 300 -2.97 -22.02 20.19
C SER A 300 -3.55 -20.89 19.34
N LEU A 301 -2.89 -20.64 18.21
CA LEU A 301 -3.28 -19.66 17.19
C LEU A 301 -3.37 -20.33 15.81
N TYR A 302 -4.22 -19.78 14.95
CA TYR A 302 -4.17 -19.99 13.51
C TYR A 302 -3.55 -18.76 12.86
N TYR A 303 -2.78 -18.95 11.80
CA TYR A 303 -2.20 -17.86 11.03
C TYR A 303 -2.06 -18.23 9.55
N SER A 304 -2.10 -17.22 8.67
CA SER A 304 -1.89 -17.42 7.22
C SER A 304 -0.47 -17.06 6.79
N LYS A 305 0.08 -17.84 5.85
CA LYS A 305 1.37 -17.57 5.19
C LYS A 305 1.19 -17.16 3.73
N LEU A 306 2.12 -16.33 3.28
CA LEU A 306 2.25 -15.87 1.90
C LEU A 306 3.12 -16.83 1.08
N ASP A 307 2.83 -16.95 -0.21
CA ASP A 307 3.74 -17.57 -1.19
C ASP A 307 4.77 -16.57 -1.75
N GLU A 308 5.58 -17.02 -2.72
CA GLU A 308 6.62 -16.20 -3.37
C GLU A 308 6.05 -14.97 -4.12
N THR A 309 4.76 -14.98 -4.48
CA THR A 309 4.04 -13.88 -5.12
C THR A 309 3.28 -13.01 -4.11
N HIS A 310 3.58 -13.14 -2.81
CA HIS A 310 2.92 -12.37 -1.77
C HIS A 310 1.41 -12.66 -1.64
N ARG A 311 0.98 -13.88 -2.00
CA ARG A 311 -0.41 -14.32 -1.95
C ARG A 311 -0.68 -15.20 -0.72
N PRO A 312 -1.72 -14.94 0.10
CA PRO A 312 -2.09 -15.81 1.20
C PRO A 312 -2.64 -17.14 0.67
N TYR A 313 -1.96 -18.25 0.97
CA TYR A 313 -2.28 -19.56 0.39
C TYR A 313 -2.30 -20.74 1.36
N GLN A 314 -1.74 -20.56 2.56
CA GLN A 314 -1.67 -21.59 3.60
C GLN A 314 -2.21 -21.09 4.93
N ILE A 315 -2.84 -21.99 5.69
CA ILE A 315 -3.22 -21.79 7.09
C ILE A 315 -2.45 -22.78 7.95
N TYR A 316 -1.83 -22.29 9.01
CA TYR A 316 -1.13 -23.10 10.00
C TYR A 316 -1.79 -22.99 11.38
N HIS A 317 -1.67 -24.04 12.18
CA HIS A 317 -2.04 -24.08 13.59
C HIS A 317 -0.76 -24.13 14.44
N HIS A 318 -0.56 -23.08 15.24
CA HIS A 318 0.58 -22.87 16.12
C HIS A 318 0.20 -23.18 17.57
N ILE A 319 0.97 -24.05 18.23
CA ILE A 319 0.86 -24.28 19.67
C ILE A 319 1.80 -23.33 20.40
N LEU A 320 1.28 -22.57 21.37
CA LEU A 320 2.12 -21.61 22.09
C LEU A 320 3.24 -22.31 22.86
N GLY A 321 4.45 -21.75 22.73
CA GLY A 321 5.65 -22.27 23.40
C GLY A 321 6.42 -23.33 22.61
N THR A 322 5.94 -23.74 21.44
CA THR A 322 6.68 -24.62 20.51
C THR A 322 7.34 -23.82 19.38
N PRO A 323 8.38 -24.35 18.72
CA PRO A 323 8.92 -23.75 17.50
C PRO A 323 7.93 -23.83 16.33
N SER A 324 7.90 -22.82 15.47
CA SER A 324 7.03 -22.74 14.28
C SER A 324 7.30 -23.84 13.26
N SER A 325 8.48 -24.46 13.29
CA SER A 325 8.81 -25.64 12.49
C SER A 325 8.00 -26.89 12.86
N THR A 326 7.31 -26.88 14.01
CA THR A 326 6.41 -27.95 14.44
C THR A 326 4.93 -27.64 14.20
N ASP A 327 4.62 -26.46 13.65
CA ASP A 327 3.24 -26.05 13.37
C ASP A 327 2.59 -26.97 12.35
N LYS A 328 1.32 -27.28 12.56
CA LYS A 328 0.56 -28.16 11.66
C LYS A 328 -0.02 -27.33 10.52
N LEU A 329 0.23 -27.75 9.28
CA LEU A 329 -0.49 -27.23 8.11
C LEU A 329 -1.96 -27.68 8.18
N ILE A 330 -2.88 -26.71 8.13
CA ILE A 330 -4.33 -26.92 8.23
C ILE A 330 -4.98 -26.95 6.86
N PHE A 331 -4.66 -25.97 6.02
CA PHE A 331 -5.25 -25.84 4.70
C PHE A 331 -4.24 -25.18 3.74
N GLN A 332 -4.29 -25.57 2.47
CA GLN A 332 -3.45 -25.01 1.40
C GLN A 332 -4.22 -25.01 0.08
N ASP A 333 -4.12 -23.92 -0.67
CA ASP A 333 -4.57 -23.86 -2.07
C ASP A 333 -3.44 -23.39 -2.99
N ASP A 334 -2.95 -24.33 -3.82
CA ASP A 334 -1.84 -24.12 -4.75
C ASP A 334 -2.24 -23.39 -6.03
N ASN A 335 -3.53 -23.14 -6.26
CA ASN A 335 -3.96 -22.34 -7.40
C ASN A 335 -3.64 -20.86 -7.14
N LEU A 336 -2.71 -20.32 -7.92
CA LEU A 336 -2.25 -18.93 -7.86
C LEU A 336 -3.37 -17.88 -8.02
N SER A 337 -4.53 -18.26 -8.56
CA SER A 337 -5.70 -17.36 -8.66
C SER A 337 -6.49 -17.24 -7.35
N ASN A 338 -6.31 -18.15 -6.40
CA ASN A 338 -7.11 -18.23 -5.18
C ASN A 338 -6.37 -17.65 -3.98
N ASN A 339 -7.01 -16.81 -3.20
CA ASN A 339 -6.57 -16.44 -1.86
C ASN A 339 -7.23 -17.35 -0.82
N VAL A 340 -6.50 -17.66 0.25
CA VAL A 340 -7.02 -18.38 1.41
C VAL A 340 -7.21 -17.42 2.58
N LEU A 341 -8.45 -17.30 3.04
CA LEU A 341 -8.85 -16.53 4.21
C LEU A 341 -9.53 -17.45 5.22
N PHE A 342 -9.43 -17.08 6.50
CA PHE A 342 -10.16 -17.72 7.58
C PHE A 342 -10.56 -16.69 8.63
N TYR A 343 -11.59 -17.01 9.40
CA TYR A 343 -12.08 -16.20 10.51
C TYR A 343 -12.86 -17.08 11.48
N LYS A 344 -12.90 -16.68 12.75
CA LYS A 344 -13.69 -17.38 13.77
C LYS A 344 -15.11 -16.78 13.82
N THR A 345 -16.12 -17.64 13.86
CA THR A 345 -17.51 -17.18 14.04
C THR A 345 -17.68 -16.49 15.38
N LEU A 346 -18.60 -15.52 15.47
CA LEU A 346 -18.86 -14.79 16.72
C LEU A 346 -19.34 -15.70 17.85
N SER A 347 -19.90 -16.86 17.51
CA SER A 347 -20.28 -17.91 18.47
C SER A 347 -19.10 -18.68 19.09
N ASP A 348 -17.87 -18.39 18.67
CA ASP A 348 -16.61 -19.06 19.04
C ASP A 348 -16.50 -20.55 18.68
N ARG A 349 -17.55 -21.16 18.11
CA ARG A 349 -17.60 -22.60 17.86
C ARG A 349 -16.85 -23.01 16.59
N PHE A 350 -16.95 -22.22 15.52
CA PHE A 350 -16.42 -22.60 14.21
C PHE A 350 -15.31 -21.67 13.74
N MET A 351 -14.27 -22.26 13.16
CA MET A 351 -13.34 -21.57 12.28
C MET A 351 -13.82 -21.75 10.84
N MET A 352 -14.13 -20.66 10.16
CA MET A 352 -14.51 -20.68 8.74
C MET A 352 -13.26 -20.52 7.89
N ILE A 353 -13.16 -21.30 6.81
CA ILE A 353 -12.06 -21.22 5.85
C ILE A 353 -12.67 -21.02 4.46
N ASN A 354 -12.20 -20.00 3.76
CA ASN A 354 -12.65 -19.67 2.41
C ASN A 354 -11.44 -19.59 1.48
N SER A 355 -11.38 -20.50 0.51
CA SER A 355 -10.47 -20.34 -0.62
C SER A 355 -11.23 -19.68 -1.76
N SER A 356 -10.83 -18.51 -2.22
CA SER A 356 -11.57 -17.77 -3.25
C SER A 356 -10.69 -16.98 -4.20
N ASN A 357 -11.14 -16.88 -5.45
CA ASN A 357 -10.74 -15.82 -6.36
C ASN A 357 -11.88 -14.79 -6.43
N LYS A 358 -11.83 -13.80 -7.33
CA LYS A 358 -12.86 -12.73 -7.37
C LYS A 358 -14.23 -13.21 -7.86
N LEU A 359 -14.30 -14.42 -8.42
CA LEU A 359 -15.49 -14.97 -9.09
C LEU A 359 -16.08 -16.18 -8.35
N SER A 360 -15.24 -17.00 -7.74
CA SER A 360 -15.59 -18.32 -7.24
C SER A 360 -14.95 -18.56 -5.88
N SER A 361 -15.65 -19.28 -5.01
CA SER A 361 -15.17 -19.69 -3.69
C SER A 361 -15.40 -21.17 -3.42
N GLU A 362 -14.55 -21.74 -2.59
CA GLU A 362 -14.75 -23.01 -1.90
C GLU A 362 -14.77 -22.76 -0.40
N ALA A 363 -15.78 -23.31 0.29
CA ALA A 363 -16.00 -23.06 1.70
C ALA A 363 -15.77 -24.32 2.53
N HIS A 364 -15.01 -24.17 3.60
CA HIS A 364 -14.70 -25.20 4.59
C HIS A 364 -14.91 -24.64 6.00
N TYR A 365 -14.96 -25.54 6.99
CA TYR A 365 -15.00 -25.14 8.39
C TYR A 365 -14.26 -26.15 9.28
N ILE A 366 -13.92 -25.71 10.49
CA ILE A 366 -13.44 -26.55 11.59
C ILE A 366 -14.41 -26.33 12.77
N ASP A 367 -14.96 -27.41 13.33
CA ASP A 367 -15.69 -27.36 14.60
C ASP A 367 -14.68 -27.39 15.77
N LEU A 368 -14.38 -26.22 16.33
CA LEU A 368 -13.40 -26.03 17.40
C LEU A 368 -13.82 -26.72 18.71
N SER A 369 -15.09 -27.12 18.85
CA SER A 369 -15.56 -27.92 19.98
C SER A 369 -15.22 -29.41 19.85
N ILE A 370 -14.87 -29.88 18.65
CA ILE A 370 -14.56 -31.28 18.35
C ILE A 370 -13.06 -31.48 18.11
N SER A 371 -12.47 -30.69 17.21
CA SER A 371 -11.07 -30.79 16.84
C SER A 371 -10.52 -29.43 16.43
N PRO A 372 -9.28 -29.08 16.82
CA PRO A 372 -8.63 -27.87 16.31
C PRO A 372 -8.10 -28.04 14.87
N THR A 373 -8.18 -29.22 14.26
CA THR A 373 -7.45 -29.46 13.00
C THR A 373 -8.23 -30.19 11.92
N ASP A 374 -9.47 -30.57 12.20
CA ASP A 374 -10.27 -31.37 11.26
C ASP A 374 -11.05 -30.42 10.35
N VAL A 375 -10.50 -30.20 9.16
CA VAL A 375 -11.14 -29.37 8.12
C VAL A 375 -12.23 -30.16 7.42
N VAL A 376 -13.43 -29.60 7.36
CA VAL A 376 -14.60 -30.18 6.69
C VAL A 376 -14.98 -29.31 5.51
N LEU A 377 -15.05 -29.90 4.33
CA LEU A 377 -15.59 -29.25 3.13
C LEU A 377 -17.11 -29.04 3.30
N PHE A 378 -17.56 -27.80 3.21
CA PHE A 378 -18.98 -27.45 3.23
C PHE A 378 -19.56 -27.37 1.81
N SER A 379 -18.92 -26.59 0.94
CA SER A 379 -19.35 -26.44 -0.45
C SER A 379 -18.14 -26.46 -1.37
N PRO A 380 -18.10 -27.38 -2.36
CA PRO A 380 -17.04 -27.39 -3.35
C PRO A 380 -17.09 -26.11 -4.21
N ARG A 381 -15.95 -25.75 -4.80
CA ARG A 381 -15.88 -24.63 -5.73
C ARG A 381 -16.86 -24.79 -6.89
N LYS A 382 -17.61 -23.74 -7.18
CA LYS A 382 -18.43 -23.60 -8.39
C LYS A 382 -18.04 -22.33 -9.13
N GLU A 383 -17.97 -22.42 -10.45
CA GLU A 383 -17.60 -21.28 -11.29
C GLU A 383 -18.61 -20.13 -11.13
N ASN A 384 -18.09 -18.91 -10.94
CA ASN A 384 -18.87 -17.69 -10.72
C ASN A 384 -19.78 -17.71 -9.49
N VAL A 385 -19.51 -18.59 -8.52
CA VAL A 385 -20.24 -18.66 -7.25
C VAL A 385 -19.33 -18.30 -6.07
N LEU A 386 -19.62 -17.17 -5.45
CA LEU A 386 -19.11 -16.75 -4.16
C LEU A 386 -20.07 -17.18 -3.06
N LEU A 387 -19.53 -17.74 -1.98
CA LEU A 387 -20.24 -18.29 -0.85
C LEU A 387 -19.42 -18.06 0.42
N TYR A 388 -20.04 -17.46 1.42
CA TYR A 388 -19.48 -17.19 2.75
C TYR A 388 -20.37 -17.84 3.81
N LEU A 389 -19.75 -18.29 4.91
CA LEU A 389 -20.42 -19.03 5.96
C LEU A 389 -20.36 -18.30 7.29
N ASP A 390 -21.44 -18.35 8.04
CA ASP A 390 -21.44 -18.00 9.46
C ASP A 390 -22.29 -19.03 10.21
N HIS A 391 -22.43 -18.86 11.52
CA HIS A 391 -23.09 -19.81 12.40
C HIS A 391 -24.14 -19.13 13.30
N HIS A 392 -25.33 -19.72 13.33
CA HIS A 392 -26.43 -19.31 14.20
C HIS A 392 -27.09 -20.53 14.84
N ASP A 393 -27.06 -20.62 16.17
CA ASP A 393 -27.62 -21.72 16.97
C ASP A 393 -27.14 -23.13 16.54
N GLU A 394 -27.96 -23.88 15.80
CA GLU A 394 -27.65 -25.23 15.28
C GLU A 394 -27.70 -25.25 13.74
N SER A 395 -27.45 -24.09 13.12
CA SER A 395 -27.47 -23.91 11.67
C SER A 395 -26.29 -23.08 11.18
N PHE A 396 -25.85 -23.38 9.96
CA PHE A 396 -25.01 -22.47 9.20
C PHE A 396 -25.87 -21.43 8.50
N VAL A 397 -25.38 -20.19 8.47
CA VAL A 397 -25.91 -19.09 7.65
C VAL A 397 -25.03 -19.00 6.40
N ILE A 398 -25.66 -18.96 5.23
CA ILE A 398 -24.98 -19.02 3.93
C ILE A 398 -25.26 -17.72 3.18
N HIS A 399 -24.23 -16.94 2.91
CA HIS A 399 -24.31 -15.73 2.10
C HIS A 399 -23.70 -16.02 0.72
N THR A 400 -24.50 -16.02 -0.36
CA THR A 400 -24.02 -16.45 -1.68
C THR A 400 -24.69 -15.73 -2.85
N ASN A 401 -23.97 -15.65 -3.98
CA ASN A 401 -24.49 -15.17 -5.26
C ASN A 401 -25.01 -16.28 -6.19
N GLU A 402 -25.12 -17.53 -5.72
CA GLU A 402 -25.60 -18.64 -6.55
C GLU A 402 -27.01 -18.36 -7.09
N ASN A 403 -27.11 -18.10 -8.40
CA ASN A 403 -28.33 -17.63 -9.08
C ASN A 403 -28.90 -16.32 -8.51
N ALA A 404 -28.04 -15.46 -7.95
CA ALA A 404 -28.41 -14.23 -7.26
C ALA A 404 -27.29 -13.18 -7.37
N ILE A 405 -27.24 -12.37 -8.43
CA ILE A 405 -26.12 -11.44 -8.67
C ILE A 405 -25.91 -10.46 -7.50
N ASP A 406 -26.98 -9.98 -6.88
CA ASP A 406 -26.95 -9.10 -5.70
C ASP A 406 -26.99 -9.88 -4.37
N PHE A 407 -26.62 -11.15 -4.41
CA PHE A 407 -26.56 -12.10 -3.32
C PHE A 407 -27.90 -12.39 -2.64
N LYS A 408 -27.90 -13.46 -1.84
CA LYS A 408 -29.01 -13.92 -1.01
C LYS A 408 -28.48 -14.61 0.24
N VAL A 409 -29.37 -14.82 1.21
CA VAL A 409 -29.05 -15.51 2.48
C VAL A 409 -29.89 -16.78 2.62
N LEU A 410 -29.23 -17.89 2.90
CA LEU A 410 -29.85 -19.19 3.19
C LEU A 410 -29.40 -19.70 4.56
N THR A 411 -30.04 -20.76 5.03
CA THR A 411 -29.57 -21.54 6.19
C THR A 411 -29.60 -23.03 5.91
N THR A 412 -28.81 -23.79 6.66
CA THR A 412 -28.89 -25.26 6.70
C THR A 412 -28.50 -25.78 8.09
N PRO A 413 -29.07 -26.89 8.59
CA PRO A 413 -28.64 -27.48 9.85
C PRO A 413 -27.16 -27.90 9.82
N ILE A 414 -26.44 -27.77 10.93
CA ILE A 414 -25.03 -28.19 11.01
C ILE A 414 -24.83 -29.69 10.80
N THR A 415 -25.90 -30.49 10.95
CA THR A 415 -25.90 -31.95 10.77
C THR A 415 -26.30 -32.40 9.36
N SER A 416 -26.75 -31.48 8.49
CA SER A 416 -27.15 -31.76 7.12
C SER A 416 -26.76 -30.58 6.24
N THR A 417 -25.49 -30.58 5.82
CA THR A 417 -24.86 -29.47 5.09
C THR A 417 -25.05 -29.57 3.58
N GLU A 418 -25.64 -30.65 3.09
CA GLU A 418 -25.82 -30.83 1.66
C GLU A 418 -26.83 -29.84 1.06
N GLN A 419 -26.61 -29.40 -0.19
CA GLN A 419 -27.34 -28.28 -0.79
C GLN A 419 -28.87 -28.46 -0.83
N LYS A 420 -29.38 -29.70 -0.90
CA LYS A 420 -30.84 -29.98 -0.86
C LYS A 420 -31.51 -29.59 0.48
N SER A 421 -30.71 -29.42 1.55
CA SER A 421 -31.17 -29.05 2.88
C SER A 421 -31.14 -27.53 3.10
N TRP A 422 -30.61 -26.77 2.13
CA TRP A 422 -30.50 -25.32 2.23
C TRP A 422 -31.87 -24.66 2.04
N VAL A 423 -32.21 -23.74 2.93
CA VAL A 423 -33.47 -22.99 2.92
C VAL A 423 -33.19 -21.52 2.73
N GLU A 424 -33.78 -20.92 1.70
CA GLU A 424 -33.66 -19.48 1.46
C GLU A 424 -34.42 -18.68 2.52
N ILE A 425 -33.73 -17.72 3.13
CA ILE A 425 -34.26 -16.86 4.21
C ILE A 425 -34.48 -15.44 3.70
N ILE A 426 -33.49 -14.89 2.99
CA ILE A 426 -33.59 -13.58 2.32
C ILE A 426 -33.25 -13.80 0.85
N GLY A 427 -34.27 -13.66 0.00
CA GLY A 427 -34.13 -13.83 -1.43
C GLY A 427 -33.46 -12.65 -2.14
N HIS A 428 -32.96 -12.92 -3.33
CA HIS A 428 -32.30 -11.95 -4.20
C HIS A 428 -33.23 -10.80 -4.63
N GLN A 429 -32.71 -9.57 -4.58
CA GLN A 429 -33.39 -8.37 -5.08
C GLN A 429 -32.43 -7.53 -5.91
N LYS A 430 -32.75 -7.36 -7.21
CA LYS A 430 -31.91 -6.60 -8.14
C LYS A 430 -31.72 -5.16 -7.66
N GLY A 431 -30.47 -4.69 -7.60
CA GLY A 431 -30.08 -3.36 -7.14
C GLY A 431 -30.04 -3.20 -5.62
N ARG A 432 -30.29 -4.27 -4.85
CA ARG A 432 -30.12 -4.33 -3.39
C ARG A 432 -29.09 -5.40 -3.07
N TYR A 433 -27.83 -5.04 -3.28
CA TYR A 433 -26.68 -5.92 -3.04
C TYR A 433 -26.48 -6.15 -1.55
N ILE A 434 -26.48 -7.41 -1.12
CA ILE A 434 -26.05 -7.81 0.23
C ILE A 434 -24.53 -7.93 0.20
N GLU A 435 -23.85 -7.01 0.86
CA GLU A 435 -22.38 -7.00 0.95
C GLU A 435 -21.88 -8.00 1.99
N ASP A 436 -22.59 -8.06 3.11
CA ASP A 436 -22.21 -8.89 4.25
C ASP A 436 -23.39 -9.18 5.18
N VAL A 437 -23.24 -10.19 6.03
CA VAL A 437 -24.21 -10.61 7.05
C VAL A 437 -23.49 -10.83 8.38
N SER A 438 -23.71 -9.96 9.37
CA SER A 438 -23.22 -10.16 10.73
C SER A 438 -24.25 -10.96 11.54
N VAL A 439 -23.87 -12.12 12.09
CA VAL A 439 -24.78 -13.05 12.75
C VAL A 439 -24.63 -12.98 14.28
N PHE A 440 -25.69 -12.52 14.97
CA PHE A 440 -25.80 -12.56 16.43
C PHE A 440 -26.87 -13.55 16.88
N LYS A 441 -26.89 -13.86 18.18
CA LYS A 441 -27.84 -14.82 18.76
C LYS A 441 -29.30 -14.43 18.51
N HIS A 442 -29.63 -13.15 18.66
CA HIS A 442 -31.02 -12.66 18.63
C HIS A 442 -31.43 -11.98 17.32
N PHE A 443 -30.46 -11.58 16.50
CA PHE A 443 -30.71 -10.84 15.26
C PHE A 443 -29.52 -10.97 14.32
N TRP A 444 -29.73 -10.77 13.03
CA TRP A 444 -28.66 -10.63 12.05
C TRP A 444 -28.69 -9.23 11.46
N VAL A 445 -27.52 -8.74 11.04
CA VAL A 445 -27.37 -7.44 10.39
C VAL A 445 -26.97 -7.67 8.94
N LEU A 446 -27.82 -7.25 8.02
CA LEU A 446 -27.54 -7.24 6.59
C LEU A 446 -26.93 -5.89 6.24
N TRP A 447 -25.68 -5.90 5.79
CA TRP A 447 -25.05 -4.76 5.14
C TRP A 447 -25.47 -4.77 3.68
N GLN A 448 -26.19 -3.74 3.25
CA GLN A 448 -26.74 -3.67 1.90
C GLN A 448 -26.36 -2.38 1.19
N ARG A 449 -26.30 -2.41 -0.14
CA ARG A 449 -26.25 -1.20 -0.97
C ARG A 449 -27.51 -1.04 -1.78
N GLU A 450 -28.07 0.17 -1.73
CA GLU A 450 -29.24 0.55 -2.49
C GLU A 450 -29.18 2.06 -2.79
N GLN A 451 -29.46 2.43 -4.05
CA GLN A 451 -29.51 3.83 -4.51
C GLN A 451 -28.26 4.66 -4.14
N GLY A 452 -27.10 4.01 -4.24
CA GLY A 452 -25.81 4.62 -4.01
C GLY A 452 -25.47 4.97 -2.56
N ASN A 453 -26.10 4.33 -1.58
CA ASN A 453 -25.68 4.36 -0.17
C ASN A 453 -25.61 2.94 0.39
N GLN A 454 -24.77 2.77 1.40
CA GLN A 454 -24.85 1.65 2.31
C GLN A 454 -26.07 1.79 3.23
N ARG A 455 -26.68 0.65 3.59
CA ARG A 455 -27.87 0.53 4.43
C ARG A 455 -27.68 -0.64 5.40
N LEU A 456 -28.29 -0.50 6.57
CA LEU A 456 -28.33 -1.54 7.59
C LEU A 456 -29.76 -2.03 7.72
N ARG A 457 -29.95 -3.35 7.58
CA ARG A 457 -31.23 -4.01 7.79
C ARG A 457 -31.08 -5.12 8.81
N ILE A 458 -31.93 -5.10 9.82
CA ILE A 458 -31.97 -6.10 10.88
C ILE A 458 -32.92 -7.22 10.47
N TYR A 459 -32.45 -8.46 10.51
CA TYR A 459 -33.27 -9.65 10.36
C TYR A 459 -33.43 -10.33 11.73
N ASP A 460 -34.67 -10.61 12.12
CA ASP A 460 -34.99 -11.36 13.34
C ASP A 460 -35.25 -12.83 12.97
N PRO A 461 -34.38 -13.78 13.39
CA PRO A 461 -34.54 -15.19 13.06
C PRO A 461 -35.76 -15.86 13.73
N GLN A 462 -36.29 -15.32 14.83
CA GLN A 462 -37.46 -15.85 15.51
C GLN A 462 -38.75 -15.45 14.79
N THR A 463 -38.90 -14.17 14.47
CA THR A 463 -40.12 -13.65 13.81
C THR A 463 -40.04 -13.71 12.29
N LYS A 464 -38.85 -13.91 11.72
CA LYS A 464 -38.51 -13.85 10.29
C LYS A 464 -38.82 -12.50 9.65
N GLN A 465 -38.83 -11.43 10.46
CA GLN A 465 -39.08 -10.07 9.99
C GLN A 465 -37.78 -9.32 9.73
N THR A 466 -37.82 -8.42 8.76
CA THR A 466 -36.73 -7.48 8.48
C THR A 466 -37.15 -6.04 8.81
N THR A 467 -36.25 -5.26 9.42
CA THR A 467 -36.46 -3.83 9.70
C THR A 467 -35.25 -3.01 9.22
N ASP A 468 -35.48 -1.93 8.49
CA ASP A 468 -34.42 -1.00 8.07
C ASP A 468 -34.08 -0.01 9.18
N ILE A 469 -32.78 0.31 9.33
CA ILE A 469 -32.35 1.45 10.16
C ILE A 469 -32.46 2.73 9.30
N PRO A 470 -33.27 3.73 9.70
CA PRO A 470 -33.50 4.93 8.89
C PRO A 470 -32.33 5.91 8.97
N PHE A 471 -32.06 6.59 7.84
CA PHE A 471 -31.07 7.66 7.73
C PHE A 471 -31.62 8.82 6.89
N GLU A 472 -31.51 10.05 7.40
CA GLU A 472 -32.12 11.24 6.78
C GLU A 472 -31.25 11.88 5.68
N GLN A 473 -29.92 11.82 5.80
CA GLN A 473 -29.03 12.47 4.83
C GLN A 473 -28.99 11.71 3.49
N LYS A 474 -28.88 12.44 2.38
CA LYS A 474 -28.87 11.85 1.02
C LYS A 474 -27.57 11.11 0.70
N ALA A 475 -26.45 11.57 1.25
CA ALA A 475 -25.11 11.03 1.06
C ALA A 475 -24.42 10.94 2.43
N PHE A 476 -24.10 9.72 2.85
CA PHE A 476 -23.47 9.41 4.13
C PHE A 476 -22.61 8.14 4.00
N SER A 477 -21.83 7.85 5.03
CA SER A 477 -21.03 6.64 5.17
C SER A 477 -21.38 5.95 6.48
N LEU A 478 -21.42 4.61 6.42
CA LEU A 478 -21.58 3.74 7.58
C LEU A 478 -20.34 2.86 7.72
N SER A 479 -19.99 2.49 8.94
CA SER A 479 -18.92 1.52 9.23
C SER A 479 -19.33 0.61 10.37
N ALA A 480 -18.83 -0.63 10.39
CA ALA A 480 -18.99 -1.49 11.56
C ALA A 480 -18.16 -0.93 12.73
N GLU A 481 -18.70 -0.99 13.94
CA GLU A 481 -17.91 -0.86 15.18
C GLU A 481 -17.49 -2.25 15.66
N SER A 482 -16.66 -2.31 16.69
CA SER A 482 -16.35 -3.57 17.39
C SER A 482 -17.61 -4.13 18.06
N ASN A 483 -18.17 -5.21 17.50
CA ASN A 483 -19.35 -5.93 18.00
C ASN A 483 -18.98 -7.38 18.32
N VAL A 484 -18.19 -7.60 19.37
CA VAL A 484 -17.60 -8.92 19.68
C VAL A 484 -18.50 -9.81 20.55
N GLN A 485 -19.58 -9.27 21.13
CA GLN A 485 -20.51 -10.05 21.96
C GLN A 485 -21.61 -10.71 21.13
N PHE A 486 -21.56 -12.03 20.98
CA PHE A 486 -22.57 -12.81 20.26
C PHE A 486 -23.98 -12.70 20.85
N ASN A 487 -24.08 -12.70 22.19
CA ASN A 487 -25.33 -12.64 22.92
C ASN A 487 -25.62 -11.20 23.36
N THR A 488 -26.22 -10.42 22.46
CA THR A 488 -26.56 -9.01 22.69
C THR A 488 -27.89 -8.66 22.02
N ASN A 489 -28.49 -7.54 22.41
CA ASN A 489 -29.66 -6.92 21.76
C ASN A 489 -29.33 -5.55 21.15
N VAL A 490 -28.05 -5.17 21.13
CA VAL A 490 -27.60 -3.91 20.56
C VAL A 490 -26.57 -4.14 19.47
N TYR A 491 -26.64 -3.32 18.43
CA TYR A 491 -25.65 -3.27 17.37
C TYR A 491 -25.03 -1.90 17.27
N ARG A 492 -23.71 -1.83 17.26
CA ARG A 492 -22.96 -0.58 17.15
C ARG A 492 -22.42 -0.37 15.74
N PHE A 493 -22.57 0.84 15.23
CA PHE A 493 -22.07 1.23 13.91
C PHE A 493 -21.63 2.69 13.91
N GLY A 494 -20.64 3.00 13.07
CA GLY A 494 -20.22 4.36 12.79
C GLY A 494 -21.16 5.02 11.79
N PHE A 495 -21.46 6.29 12.01
CA PHE A 495 -22.17 7.15 11.06
C PHE A 495 -21.36 8.42 10.81
N SER A 496 -21.23 8.82 9.54
CA SER A 496 -20.70 10.13 9.18
C SER A 496 -21.23 10.61 7.83
N SER A 497 -21.02 11.89 7.53
CA SER A 497 -21.13 12.40 6.17
C SER A 497 -20.06 13.45 5.92
N MET A 498 -19.92 13.91 4.68
CA MET A 498 -18.94 14.95 4.33
C MET A 498 -19.07 16.25 5.15
N LYS A 499 -20.21 16.49 5.82
CA LYS A 499 -20.41 17.59 6.79
C LYS A 499 -20.70 17.15 8.22
N THR A 500 -20.83 15.86 8.50
CA THR A 500 -21.21 15.36 9.84
C THR A 500 -20.07 14.55 10.41
N PRO A 501 -19.43 14.99 11.51
CA PRO A 501 -18.33 14.26 12.13
C PRO A 501 -18.70 12.82 12.47
N TYR A 502 -17.70 11.94 12.46
CA TYR A 502 -17.86 10.53 12.81
C TYR A 502 -18.53 10.37 14.17
N SER A 503 -19.58 9.56 14.21
CA SER A 503 -20.35 9.28 15.42
C SER A 503 -20.51 7.78 15.61
N VAL A 504 -20.30 7.32 16.84
CA VAL A 504 -20.61 5.95 17.27
C VAL A 504 -22.09 5.91 17.60
N MET A 505 -22.83 5.10 16.87
CA MET A 505 -24.27 4.90 17.04
C MET A 505 -24.53 3.51 17.61
N GLU A 506 -25.61 3.36 18.37
CA GLU A 506 -26.09 2.09 18.88
C GLU A 506 -27.56 1.92 18.53
N TYR A 507 -27.90 0.81 17.90
CA TYR A 507 -29.26 0.42 17.61
C TYR A 507 -29.69 -0.71 18.53
N ASP A 508 -30.74 -0.49 19.31
CA ASP A 508 -31.37 -1.52 20.13
C ASP A 508 -32.45 -2.22 19.31
N VAL A 509 -32.27 -3.54 19.08
CA VAL A 509 -33.19 -4.31 18.23
C VAL A 509 -34.54 -4.59 18.90
N THR A 510 -34.63 -4.47 20.22
CA THR A 510 -35.85 -4.71 21.00
C THR A 510 -36.76 -3.49 20.94
N THR A 511 -36.20 -2.31 21.20
CA THR A 511 -36.95 -1.03 21.19
C THR A 511 -37.03 -0.42 19.79
N LYS A 512 -36.19 -0.88 18.85
CA LYS A 512 -36.05 -0.35 17.49
C LYS A 512 -35.67 1.14 17.48
N THR A 513 -34.78 1.52 18.38
CA THR A 513 -34.30 2.91 18.52
C THR A 513 -32.81 3.00 18.30
N THR A 514 -32.37 4.12 17.73
CA THR A 514 -30.94 4.46 17.58
C THR A 514 -30.58 5.56 18.57
N GLN A 515 -29.49 5.40 19.30
CA GLN A 515 -28.88 6.45 20.11
C GLN A 515 -27.45 6.75 19.67
N THR A 516 -26.99 7.98 19.90
CA THR A 516 -25.60 8.38 19.68
C THR A 516 -24.81 8.19 20.96
N LEU A 517 -23.79 7.34 20.92
CA LEU A 517 -22.92 7.06 22.07
C LEU A 517 -21.75 8.04 22.16
N LYS A 518 -21.19 8.42 21.00
CA LYS A 518 -20.10 9.40 20.91
C LYS A 518 -20.17 10.14 19.60
N VAL A 519 -19.88 11.45 19.64
CA VAL A 519 -19.58 12.27 18.46
C VAL A 519 -18.10 12.63 18.52
N LYS A 520 -17.37 12.41 17.42
CA LYS A 520 -15.98 12.86 17.30
C LYS A 520 -15.96 14.38 17.30
N LYS A 521 -15.28 14.96 18.30
CA LYS A 521 -15.12 16.41 18.41
C LYS A 521 -14.23 16.91 17.27
N VAL A 522 -14.68 17.98 16.61
CA VAL A 522 -13.91 18.74 15.63
C VAL A 522 -13.63 20.10 16.26
N PRO A 523 -12.40 20.37 16.74
CA PRO A 523 -12.06 21.66 17.31
C PRO A 523 -12.03 22.77 16.24
N GLY A 524 -11.87 24.01 16.71
CA GLY A 524 -11.83 25.20 15.85
C GLY A 524 -13.21 25.78 15.58
N ASP A 525 -13.38 26.33 14.38
CA ASP A 525 -14.55 27.06 13.91
C ASP A 525 -15.51 26.21 13.07
N PHE A 526 -15.30 24.90 13.01
CA PHE A 526 -16.12 24.01 12.20
C PHE A 526 -17.59 24.07 12.62
N ASN A 527 -18.45 24.44 11.67
CA ASN A 527 -19.89 24.38 11.80
C ASN A 527 -20.48 23.60 10.61
N PRO A 528 -21.20 22.48 10.85
CA PRO A 528 -21.80 21.70 9.77
C PRO A 528 -22.76 22.52 8.89
N ASP A 529 -23.39 23.57 9.42
CA ASP A 529 -24.37 24.40 8.70
C ASP A 529 -23.79 25.34 7.66
N ASP A 530 -22.46 25.48 7.62
CA ASP A 530 -21.73 26.22 6.60
C ASP A 530 -21.55 25.41 5.31
N TYR A 531 -21.90 24.13 5.34
CA TYR A 531 -21.74 23.19 4.24
C TYR A 531 -23.04 22.55 3.79
N ILE A 532 -23.13 22.27 2.49
CA ILE A 532 -24.19 21.48 1.87
C ILE A 532 -23.60 20.18 1.37
N VAL A 533 -24.28 19.09 1.71
CA VAL A 533 -24.03 17.76 1.16
C VAL A 533 -25.24 17.36 0.34
N ASP A 534 -25.02 17.01 -0.92
CA ASP A 534 -26.08 16.56 -1.82
C ASP A 534 -25.62 15.34 -2.64
N LYS A 535 -26.59 14.69 -3.29
CA LYS A 535 -26.35 13.61 -4.25
C LYS A 535 -27.05 13.96 -5.56
N ILE A 536 -26.26 14.15 -6.61
CA ILE A 536 -26.73 14.43 -7.97
C ILE A 536 -26.43 13.25 -8.88
N PHE A 537 -27.02 13.23 -10.07
CA PHE A 537 -26.94 12.08 -10.99
C PHE A 537 -26.57 12.57 -12.39
N ALA A 538 -25.41 12.13 -12.88
CA ALA A 538 -24.96 12.40 -14.24
C ALA A 538 -25.46 11.31 -15.20
N PRO A 539 -26.00 11.66 -16.37
CA PRO A 539 -26.32 10.66 -17.39
C PRO A 539 -25.03 10.05 -17.95
N SER A 540 -24.97 8.73 -18.05
CA SER A 540 -23.86 8.06 -18.77
C SER A 540 -23.97 8.28 -20.28
N SER A 541 -22.83 8.36 -20.95
CA SER A 541 -22.72 8.51 -22.41
C SER A 541 -23.32 7.34 -23.20
N ASP A 542 -23.43 6.15 -22.59
CA ASP A 542 -24.14 5.01 -23.19
C ASP A 542 -25.67 5.06 -23.04
N GLY A 543 -26.21 6.05 -22.32
CA GLY A 543 -27.63 6.29 -22.10
C GLY A 543 -28.33 5.27 -21.20
N LYS A 544 -27.58 4.34 -20.57
CA LYS A 544 -28.16 3.22 -19.82
C LYS A 544 -28.32 3.51 -18.33
N THR A 545 -27.50 4.40 -17.77
CA THR A 545 -27.41 4.57 -16.33
C THR A 545 -27.35 6.03 -15.90
N GLN A 546 -27.55 6.23 -14.59
CA GLN A 546 -27.43 7.51 -13.91
C GLN A 546 -26.33 7.36 -12.86
N ILE A 547 -25.20 8.01 -13.08
CA ILE A 547 -24.00 7.89 -12.25
C ILE A 547 -24.16 8.82 -11.05
N PRO A 548 -24.23 8.29 -9.81
CA PRO A 548 -24.33 9.14 -8.64
C PRO A 548 -23.05 9.96 -8.44
N ILE A 549 -23.20 11.20 -8.00
CA ILE A 549 -22.11 12.06 -7.56
C ILE A 549 -22.48 12.62 -6.18
N SER A 550 -21.67 12.31 -5.17
CA SER A 550 -21.79 12.98 -3.86
C SER A 550 -21.00 14.28 -3.91
N ILE A 551 -21.62 15.40 -3.52
CA ILE A 551 -21.00 16.72 -3.58
C ILE A 551 -21.01 17.40 -2.21
N LEU A 552 -19.90 18.04 -1.87
CA LEU A 552 -19.73 18.92 -0.72
C LEU A 552 -19.43 20.34 -1.23
N THR A 553 -20.26 21.30 -0.83
CA THR A 553 -20.09 22.72 -1.20
C THR A 553 -20.22 23.64 0.01
N PRO A 554 -19.72 24.88 -0.08
CA PRO A 554 -20.14 25.95 0.82
C PRO A 554 -21.65 26.18 0.70
N LYS A 555 -22.30 26.62 1.78
CA LYS A 555 -23.75 26.88 1.82
C LYS A 555 -24.24 27.83 0.74
N ASN A 556 -23.48 28.89 0.49
CA ASN A 556 -23.89 29.99 -0.38
C ASN A 556 -23.13 29.99 -1.72
N LEU A 557 -22.68 28.81 -2.19
CA LEU A 557 -21.93 28.69 -3.44
C LEU A 557 -22.81 29.07 -4.66
N ALA A 558 -22.35 30.01 -5.48
CA ALA A 558 -22.98 30.33 -6.76
C ALA A 558 -22.60 29.29 -7.83
N LYS A 559 -23.58 28.76 -8.57
CA LYS A 559 -23.36 27.86 -9.72
C LYS A 559 -23.24 28.66 -11.01
N ASP A 560 -22.18 29.45 -11.14
CA ASP A 560 -21.91 30.34 -12.28
C ASP A 560 -20.91 29.74 -13.30
N GLY A 561 -20.46 28.50 -13.07
CA GLY A 561 -19.47 27.80 -13.90
C GLY A 561 -18.01 28.16 -13.58
N GLN A 562 -17.74 28.99 -12.58
CA GLN A 562 -16.39 29.49 -12.30
C GLN A 562 -15.72 28.79 -11.10
N ASN A 563 -16.44 27.98 -10.34
CA ASN A 563 -15.89 27.31 -9.17
C ASN A 563 -14.83 26.27 -9.55
N LYS A 564 -13.91 26.01 -8.62
CA LYS A 564 -12.88 24.97 -8.75
C LYS A 564 -13.40 23.69 -8.12
N VAL A 565 -13.14 22.55 -8.74
CA VAL A 565 -13.60 21.24 -8.27
C VAL A 565 -12.40 20.35 -8.02
N LEU A 566 -12.40 19.62 -6.91
CA LEU A 566 -11.63 18.38 -6.78
C LEU A 566 -12.59 17.19 -6.90
N LEU A 567 -12.48 16.46 -8.02
CA LEU A 567 -13.29 15.29 -8.32
C LEU A 567 -12.50 14.01 -8.04
N TYR A 568 -12.99 13.19 -7.12
CA TYR A 568 -12.39 11.92 -6.72
C TYR A 568 -13.08 10.72 -7.37
N GLY A 569 -12.31 9.70 -7.76
CA GLY A 569 -12.84 8.43 -8.30
C GLY A 569 -11.92 7.22 -8.05
N TYR A 570 -12.51 6.02 -8.09
CA TYR A 570 -11.81 4.74 -7.92
C TYR A 570 -12.25 3.68 -8.95
N GLY A 571 -13.48 3.14 -8.81
CA GLY A 571 -14.16 2.39 -9.85
C GLY A 571 -13.58 1.01 -10.21
N SER A 572 -13.09 0.23 -9.23
CA SER A 572 -12.59 -1.14 -9.45
C SER A 572 -12.91 -2.05 -8.25
N TYR A 573 -12.85 -3.37 -8.47
CA TYR A 573 -13.04 -4.43 -7.45
C TYR A 573 -14.40 -4.43 -6.72
N GLY A 574 -15.36 -3.65 -7.20
CA GLY A 574 -16.63 -3.45 -6.51
C GLY A 574 -16.53 -2.51 -5.30
N ILE A 575 -15.36 -1.89 -5.05
CA ILE A 575 -15.17 -0.96 -3.92
C ILE A 575 -15.96 0.32 -4.17
N SER A 576 -16.78 0.69 -3.19
CA SER A 576 -17.55 1.93 -3.19
C SER A 576 -16.89 2.97 -2.28
N ILE A 577 -16.81 4.21 -2.73
CA ILE A 577 -16.20 5.31 -1.98
C ILE A 577 -17.30 6.08 -1.27
N ASP A 578 -17.60 5.71 -0.03
CA ASP A 578 -18.71 6.31 0.69
C ASP A 578 -18.40 7.76 1.16
N PRO A 579 -19.37 8.69 1.06
CA PRO A 579 -19.19 10.11 1.33
C PRO A 579 -19.19 10.44 2.84
N GLY A 580 -18.19 9.92 3.56
CA GLY A 580 -17.97 10.17 4.99
C GLY A 580 -17.28 11.51 5.30
N PHE A 581 -17.08 11.79 6.58
CA PHE A 581 -16.45 13.03 7.06
C PHE A 581 -14.99 13.11 6.61
N ASN A 582 -14.61 14.24 6.01
CA ASN A 582 -13.29 14.42 5.41
C ASN A 582 -12.70 15.79 5.80
N VAL A 583 -11.89 15.80 6.86
CA VAL A 583 -11.24 17.02 7.39
C VAL A 583 -10.44 17.76 6.30
N PRO A 584 -9.58 17.08 5.51
CA PRO A 584 -8.89 17.75 4.43
C PRO A 584 -9.82 18.44 3.43
N ALA A 585 -10.90 17.78 3.00
CA ALA A 585 -11.83 18.34 2.01
C ALA A 585 -12.45 19.66 2.48
N LEU A 586 -12.70 19.82 3.79
CA LEU A 586 -13.16 21.10 4.35
C LEU A 586 -12.17 22.24 4.06
N SER A 587 -10.87 21.99 4.15
CA SER A 587 -9.84 23.00 3.84
C SER A 587 -9.91 23.49 2.39
N LEU A 588 -10.34 22.66 1.43
CA LEU A 588 -10.62 23.11 0.07
C LEU A 588 -11.91 23.92 0.01
N VAL A 589 -12.96 23.40 0.63
CA VAL A 589 -14.32 23.95 0.56
C VAL A 589 -14.39 25.34 1.18
N ASP A 590 -13.67 25.58 2.28
CA ASP A 590 -13.56 26.91 2.91
C ASP A 590 -12.90 27.95 2.00
N ARG A 591 -12.16 27.51 0.97
CA ARG A 591 -11.55 28.35 -0.07
C ARG A 591 -12.41 28.45 -1.33
N GLY A 592 -13.68 28.06 -1.25
CA GLY A 592 -14.65 28.13 -2.34
C GLY A 592 -14.53 27.01 -3.38
N PHE A 593 -13.80 25.93 -3.07
CA PHE A 593 -13.79 24.74 -3.92
C PHE A 593 -15.05 23.91 -3.68
N ILE A 594 -15.36 23.08 -4.67
CA ILE A 594 -16.27 21.96 -4.57
C ILE A 594 -15.43 20.69 -4.38
N TYR A 595 -15.81 19.85 -3.43
CA TYR A 595 -15.31 18.47 -3.34
C TYR A 595 -16.39 17.51 -3.82
N ALA A 596 -16.07 16.60 -4.72
CA ALA A 596 -17.02 15.67 -5.31
C ALA A 596 -16.44 14.26 -5.41
N ILE A 597 -17.30 13.25 -5.25
CA ILE A 597 -16.98 11.83 -5.43
C ILE A 597 -17.87 11.29 -6.54
N ALA A 598 -17.26 10.81 -7.63
CA ALA A 598 -17.97 10.14 -8.72
C ALA A 598 -18.09 8.64 -8.45
N HIS A 599 -19.32 8.15 -8.33
CA HIS A 599 -19.62 6.75 -8.04
C HIS A 599 -19.74 5.91 -9.32
N ILE A 600 -18.66 5.89 -10.09
CA ILE A 600 -18.54 5.30 -11.43
C ILE A 600 -18.64 3.77 -11.44
N ARG A 601 -19.00 3.17 -12.58
CA ARG A 601 -19.01 1.72 -12.77
C ARG A 601 -17.65 1.08 -12.49
N GLY A 602 -17.70 -0.15 -11.99
CA GLY A 602 -16.56 -0.86 -11.40
C GLY A 602 -16.54 -0.77 -9.87
N SER A 603 -17.33 0.13 -9.25
CA SER A 603 -17.74 0.01 -7.85
C SER A 603 -18.99 -0.86 -7.71
N SER A 604 -19.45 -1.14 -6.48
CA SER A 604 -20.75 -1.78 -6.22
C SER A 604 -21.80 -0.78 -5.71
N THR A 605 -21.62 0.53 -6.00
CA THR A 605 -22.47 1.59 -5.45
C THR A 605 -23.96 1.37 -5.75
N ASN A 606 -24.29 0.83 -6.94
CA ASN A 606 -25.65 0.46 -7.34
C ASN A 606 -25.84 -1.07 -7.44
N GLY A 607 -25.11 -1.82 -6.62
CA GLY A 607 -25.14 -3.28 -6.57
C GLY A 607 -24.09 -3.95 -7.43
N ARG A 608 -24.07 -5.29 -7.42
CA ARG A 608 -23.00 -6.10 -8.03
C ARG A 608 -22.93 -5.94 -9.54
N SER A 609 -24.07 -5.75 -10.22
CA SER A 609 -24.09 -5.48 -11.66
C SER A 609 -23.35 -4.20 -12.05
N TRP A 610 -23.28 -3.20 -11.15
CA TRP A 610 -22.53 -1.96 -11.37
C TRP A 610 -21.03 -2.20 -11.46
N TYR A 611 -20.53 -3.21 -10.73
CA TYR A 611 -19.14 -3.64 -10.76
C TYR A 611 -18.85 -4.45 -12.02
N GLU A 612 -19.69 -5.45 -12.33
CA GLU A 612 -19.49 -6.29 -13.53
C GLU A 612 -19.53 -5.44 -14.82
N ASP A 613 -20.35 -4.37 -14.86
CA ASP A 613 -20.41 -3.40 -15.97
C ASP A 613 -19.21 -2.42 -16.00
N GLY A 614 -18.22 -2.53 -15.11
CA GLY A 614 -16.98 -1.74 -15.10
C GLY A 614 -15.73 -2.61 -14.97
N LYS A 615 -15.80 -3.86 -15.43
CA LYS A 615 -14.79 -4.91 -15.27
C LYS A 615 -14.53 -5.63 -16.59
N PHE A 616 -13.39 -6.30 -16.74
CA PHE A 616 -13.04 -7.06 -17.96
C PHE A 616 -13.23 -6.20 -19.24
N LEU A 617 -13.99 -6.70 -20.22
CA LEU A 617 -14.29 -6.05 -21.50
C LEU A 617 -15.31 -4.89 -21.38
N HIS A 618 -15.68 -4.53 -20.16
CA HIS A 618 -16.46 -3.35 -19.84
C HIS A 618 -15.66 -2.29 -19.08
N LYS A 619 -14.36 -2.51 -18.81
CA LYS A 619 -13.56 -1.61 -17.97
C LYS A 619 -13.55 -0.14 -18.42
N LYS A 620 -13.69 0.11 -19.73
CA LYS A 620 -13.77 1.49 -20.25
C LYS A 620 -14.97 2.29 -19.73
N ASN A 621 -16.03 1.63 -19.29
CA ASN A 621 -17.17 2.30 -18.67
C ASN A 621 -16.74 3.08 -17.43
N THR A 622 -15.79 2.58 -16.64
CA THR A 622 -15.21 3.31 -15.50
C THR A 622 -14.66 4.68 -15.92
N PHE A 623 -13.89 4.72 -17.01
CA PHE A 623 -13.23 5.95 -17.47
C PHE A 623 -14.25 6.91 -18.11
N ASN A 624 -15.15 6.37 -18.94
CA ASN A 624 -16.20 7.15 -19.59
C ASN A 624 -17.14 7.78 -18.56
N ASP A 625 -17.59 7.01 -17.55
CA ASP A 625 -18.46 7.51 -16.49
C ASP A 625 -17.82 8.67 -15.71
N PHE A 626 -16.51 8.61 -15.49
CA PHE A 626 -15.79 9.68 -14.79
C PHE A 626 -15.72 10.97 -15.62
N ILE A 627 -15.48 10.83 -16.92
CA ILE A 627 -15.51 11.95 -17.88
C ILE A 627 -16.93 12.52 -17.99
N ASP A 628 -17.95 11.66 -18.06
CA ASP A 628 -19.37 12.03 -18.09
C ASP A 628 -19.76 12.83 -16.83
N CYS A 629 -19.26 12.43 -15.65
CA CYS A 629 -19.44 13.19 -14.42
C CYS A 629 -18.81 14.58 -14.48
N ALA A 630 -17.60 14.70 -15.03
CA ALA A 630 -16.92 15.98 -15.19
C ALA A 630 -17.68 16.91 -16.18
N HIS A 631 -18.11 16.38 -17.33
CA HIS A 631 -18.93 17.14 -18.28
C HIS A 631 -20.27 17.56 -17.68
N PHE A 632 -20.94 16.67 -16.96
CA PHE A 632 -22.18 17.00 -16.28
C PHE A 632 -22.00 18.15 -15.28
N LEU A 633 -20.93 18.15 -14.49
CA LEU A 633 -20.63 19.27 -13.58
C LEU A 633 -20.40 20.60 -14.33
N ILE A 634 -19.79 20.55 -15.51
CA ILE A 634 -19.59 21.74 -16.37
C ILE A 634 -20.93 22.23 -16.93
N ASP A 635 -21.74 21.33 -17.46
CA ASP A 635 -23.03 21.64 -18.07
C ASP A 635 -24.01 22.23 -17.05
N GLN A 636 -24.01 21.69 -15.84
CA GLN A 636 -24.80 22.18 -14.70
C GLN A 636 -24.20 23.43 -14.04
N LYS A 637 -23.18 24.04 -14.64
CA LYS A 637 -22.54 25.29 -14.18
C LYS A 637 -21.94 25.20 -12.77
N TYR A 638 -21.54 24.01 -12.33
CA TYR A 638 -20.70 23.91 -11.13
C TYR A 638 -19.29 24.43 -11.41
N THR A 639 -18.76 24.20 -12.61
CA THR A 639 -17.37 24.50 -12.98
C THR A 639 -17.22 24.66 -14.50
N LYS A 640 -15.97 24.69 -14.99
CA LYS A 640 -15.60 24.75 -16.41
C LYS A 640 -14.33 23.93 -16.66
N PRO A 641 -13.99 23.60 -17.93
CA PRO A 641 -12.72 22.97 -18.26
C PRO A 641 -11.53 23.72 -17.64
N LYS A 642 -10.48 22.99 -17.27
CA LYS A 642 -9.30 23.46 -16.53
C LYS A 642 -9.55 23.98 -15.10
N ASN A 643 -10.80 24.13 -14.65
CA ASN A 643 -11.13 24.38 -13.23
C ASN A 643 -11.41 23.09 -12.44
N ILE A 644 -11.22 21.92 -13.06
CA ILE A 644 -11.40 20.61 -12.42
C ILE A 644 -10.03 19.99 -12.18
N ALA A 645 -9.72 19.74 -10.91
CA ALA A 645 -8.68 18.81 -10.51
C ALA A 645 -9.29 17.42 -10.28
N ILE A 646 -8.53 16.37 -10.60
CA ILE A 646 -8.95 14.98 -10.41
C ILE A 646 -7.99 14.24 -9.49
N MET A 647 -8.52 13.30 -8.73
CA MET A 647 -7.75 12.51 -7.78
C MET A 647 -8.20 11.05 -7.75
N GLY A 648 -7.24 10.14 -7.74
CA GLY A 648 -7.46 8.69 -7.60
C GLY A 648 -6.18 7.99 -7.19
N GLY A 649 -6.32 6.89 -6.44
CA GLY A 649 -5.17 6.12 -5.94
C GLY A 649 -5.25 4.62 -6.25
N SER A 650 -4.11 3.94 -6.40
CA SER A 650 -4.04 2.51 -6.75
C SER A 650 -4.75 2.25 -8.10
N ALA A 651 -5.80 1.44 -8.15
CA ALA A 651 -6.68 1.30 -9.32
C ALA A 651 -7.46 2.60 -9.69
N GLY A 652 -7.67 3.51 -8.73
CA GLY A 652 -8.09 4.88 -9.04
C GLY A 652 -7.00 5.69 -9.76
N GLY A 653 -5.73 5.31 -9.62
CA GLY A 653 -4.63 5.86 -10.41
C GLY A 653 -4.60 5.37 -11.86
N LEU A 654 -5.05 4.12 -12.11
CA LEU A 654 -5.37 3.65 -13.47
C LEU A 654 -6.42 4.56 -14.12
N LEU A 655 -7.49 4.87 -13.38
CA LEU A 655 -8.51 5.84 -13.81
C LEU A 655 -7.88 7.18 -14.18
N MET A 656 -7.04 7.76 -13.30
CA MET A 656 -6.37 9.05 -13.58
C MET A 656 -5.55 8.98 -14.87
N GLY A 657 -4.72 7.95 -15.04
CA GLY A 657 -3.87 7.78 -16.22
C GLY A 657 -4.69 7.64 -17.52
N ALA A 658 -5.78 6.89 -17.48
CA ALA A 658 -6.64 6.66 -18.65
C ALA A 658 -7.37 7.94 -19.08
N VAL A 659 -7.97 8.68 -18.14
CA VAL A 659 -8.78 9.88 -18.46
C VAL A 659 -7.92 11.08 -18.85
N VAL A 660 -6.67 11.15 -18.38
CA VAL A 660 -5.70 12.17 -18.82
C VAL A 660 -5.28 11.94 -20.27
N ASN A 661 -5.14 10.69 -20.70
CA ASN A 661 -4.86 10.38 -22.10
C ASN A 661 -6.07 10.65 -23.02
N GLN A 662 -7.28 10.42 -22.53
CA GLN A 662 -8.53 10.61 -23.30
C GLN A 662 -8.87 12.10 -23.47
N GLU A 663 -8.82 12.87 -22.38
CA GLU A 663 -9.26 14.28 -22.34
C GLU A 663 -8.20 15.18 -21.64
N PRO A 664 -6.97 15.31 -22.17
CA PRO A 664 -5.90 16.09 -21.53
C PRO A 664 -6.25 17.57 -21.34
N GLU A 665 -7.17 18.10 -22.17
CA GLU A 665 -7.59 19.49 -22.12
C GLU A 665 -8.69 19.79 -21.10
N LEU A 666 -9.35 18.76 -20.55
CA LEU A 666 -10.43 18.93 -19.58
C LEU A 666 -9.89 19.30 -18.19
N TRP A 667 -8.77 18.72 -17.81
CA TRP A 667 -8.24 18.77 -16.45
C TRP A 667 -7.30 19.96 -16.22
N GLY A 668 -7.39 20.58 -15.05
CA GLY A 668 -6.43 21.61 -14.61
C GLY A 668 -5.26 21.02 -13.82
N ALA A 669 -5.54 20.07 -12.94
CA ALA A 669 -4.53 19.36 -12.14
C ALA A 669 -4.93 17.89 -11.89
N VAL A 670 -3.94 17.03 -11.66
CA VAL A 670 -4.14 15.58 -11.45
C VAL A 670 -3.30 15.12 -10.27
N LEU A 671 -3.94 14.44 -9.33
CA LEU A 671 -3.31 13.71 -8.23
C LEU A 671 -3.44 12.21 -8.50
N ALA A 672 -2.36 11.58 -8.97
CA ALA A 672 -2.31 10.14 -9.24
C ALA A 672 -1.52 9.43 -8.14
N LEU A 673 -2.21 8.88 -7.14
CA LEU A 673 -1.56 8.32 -5.95
C LEU A 673 -1.25 6.83 -6.14
N VAL A 674 0.01 6.40 -5.97
CA VAL A 674 0.44 4.99 -6.21
C VAL A 674 -0.24 4.35 -7.43
N PRO A 675 -0.18 4.96 -8.63
CA PRO A 675 -1.11 4.67 -9.71
C PRO A 675 -0.72 3.42 -10.51
N PHE A 676 -1.66 2.49 -10.71
CA PHE A 676 -1.51 1.33 -11.61
C PHE A 676 -1.60 1.78 -13.08
N VAL A 677 -0.47 1.93 -13.77
CA VAL A 677 -0.40 2.62 -15.07
C VAL A 677 0.36 1.85 -16.13
N ASP A 678 1.17 0.86 -15.73
CA ASP A 678 1.96 -0.02 -16.62
C ASP A 678 1.21 -1.33 -16.90
N VAL A 679 -0.11 -1.22 -17.09
CA VAL A 679 -1.09 -2.31 -17.07
C VAL A 679 -0.67 -3.55 -17.87
N ILE A 680 -0.20 -3.37 -19.11
CA ILE A 680 0.12 -4.51 -19.97
C ILE A 680 1.39 -5.22 -19.51
N ASN A 681 2.43 -4.49 -19.15
CA ASN A 681 3.70 -5.10 -18.77
C ASN A 681 3.61 -5.77 -17.39
N THR A 682 2.87 -5.18 -16.45
CA THR A 682 2.56 -5.79 -15.15
C THR A 682 1.71 -7.05 -15.32
N MET A 683 0.58 -6.97 -16.05
CA MET A 683 -0.34 -8.11 -16.17
C MET A 683 0.18 -9.27 -17.04
N LEU A 684 1.23 -9.06 -17.82
CA LEU A 684 1.93 -10.13 -18.55
C LEU A 684 2.94 -10.91 -17.67
N ASP A 685 3.25 -10.41 -16.47
CA ASP A 685 4.27 -10.98 -15.61
C ASP A 685 3.66 -11.64 -14.36
N GLU A 686 3.52 -12.96 -14.43
CA GLU A 686 2.96 -13.81 -13.37
C GLU A 686 3.89 -13.93 -12.14
N SER A 687 5.14 -13.48 -12.22
CA SER A 687 6.06 -13.47 -11.07
C SER A 687 5.81 -12.31 -10.10
N LEU A 688 5.03 -11.31 -10.53
CA LEU A 688 4.68 -10.16 -9.69
C LEU A 688 3.56 -10.53 -8.71
N PRO A 689 3.53 -9.88 -7.54
CA PRO A 689 2.37 -9.90 -6.69
C PRO A 689 1.11 -9.46 -7.44
N LEU A 690 -0.02 -10.04 -7.04
CA LEU A 690 -1.36 -9.74 -7.53
C LEU A 690 -1.67 -10.11 -9.00
N THR A 691 -0.71 -10.18 -9.92
CA THR A 691 -0.99 -10.35 -11.38
C THR A 691 -1.98 -11.48 -11.68
N VAL A 692 -1.72 -12.69 -11.19
CA VAL A 692 -2.57 -13.85 -11.51
C VAL A 692 -3.97 -13.71 -10.92
N ILE A 693 -4.08 -13.25 -9.66
CA ILE A 693 -5.40 -13.02 -9.03
C ILE A 693 -6.15 -11.85 -9.68
N GLU A 694 -5.46 -10.93 -10.37
CA GLU A 694 -6.04 -9.78 -11.08
C GLU A 694 -6.49 -10.10 -12.50
N TYR A 695 -6.20 -11.30 -13.03
CA TYR A 695 -6.84 -11.77 -14.25
C TYR A 695 -8.36 -11.78 -14.13
N ASP A 696 -8.88 -12.08 -12.94
CA ASP A 696 -10.31 -12.00 -12.66
C ASP A 696 -10.84 -10.56 -12.50
N GLU A 697 -10.04 -9.50 -12.67
CA GLU A 697 -10.47 -8.10 -12.68
C GLU A 697 -10.36 -7.48 -14.08
N TRP A 698 -9.16 -7.54 -14.65
CA TRP A 698 -8.83 -6.86 -15.91
C TRP A 698 -8.97 -7.78 -17.14
N GLY A 699 -8.81 -9.09 -16.92
CA GLY A 699 -8.57 -10.09 -17.96
C GLY A 699 -7.09 -10.49 -18.04
N ASN A 700 -6.83 -11.64 -18.67
CA ASN A 700 -5.47 -12.14 -18.89
C ASN A 700 -4.93 -11.66 -20.26
N PRO A 701 -3.95 -10.74 -20.31
CA PRO A 701 -3.39 -10.24 -21.58
C PRO A 701 -2.51 -11.27 -22.32
N ASN A 702 -2.35 -12.49 -21.81
CA ASN A 702 -1.87 -13.61 -22.61
C ASN A 702 -2.94 -14.13 -23.60
N GLU A 703 -4.19 -13.69 -23.49
CA GLU A 703 -5.25 -13.92 -24.47
C GLU A 703 -5.48 -12.66 -25.33
N GLU A 704 -5.53 -12.82 -26.66
CA GLU A 704 -5.64 -11.71 -27.62
C GLU A 704 -6.81 -10.76 -27.34
N LYS A 705 -7.96 -11.31 -26.92
CA LYS A 705 -9.17 -10.55 -26.63
C LYS A 705 -8.95 -9.54 -25.50
N PHE A 706 -8.30 -9.96 -24.41
CA PHE A 706 -8.03 -9.12 -23.25
C PHE A 706 -6.82 -8.24 -23.51
N PHE A 707 -5.79 -8.77 -24.17
CA PHE A 707 -4.64 -7.97 -24.60
C PHE A 707 -5.06 -6.75 -25.42
N THR A 708 -5.85 -6.96 -26.48
CA THR A 708 -6.32 -5.88 -27.36
C THR A 708 -7.18 -4.88 -26.60
N TYR A 709 -8.07 -5.36 -25.74
CA TYR A 709 -8.95 -4.49 -24.95
C TYR A 709 -8.17 -3.68 -23.91
N MET A 710 -7.33 -4.33 -23.10
CA MET A 710 -6.46 -3.69 -22.11
C MET A 710 -5.51 -2.68 -22.76
N HIS A 711 -4.89 -3.06 -23.88
CA HIS A 711 -3.97 -2.19 -24.61
C HIS A 711 -4.66 -0.91 -25.08
N SER A 712 -5.96 -0.96 -25.36
CA SER A 712 -6.71 0.20 -25.83
C SER A 712 -7.07 1.23 -24.74
N TYR A 713 -6.76 0.97 -23.47
CA TYR A 713 -6.90 1.93 -22.38
C TYR A 713 -5.67 2.08 -21.47
N ALA A 714 -4.72 1.14 -21.52
CA ALA A 714 -3.53 1.11 -20.67
C ALA A 714 -2.81 2.47 -20.67
N PRO A 715 -2.66 3.15 -19.52
CA PRO A 715 -2.17 4.52 -19.49
C PRO A 715 -0.79 4.70 -20.09
N TYR A 716 0.19 3.87 -19.73
CA TYR A 716 1.57 3.98 -20.22
C TYR A 716 1.69 3.80 -21.75
N GLU A 717 0.80 2.98 -22.33
CA GLU A 717 0.82 2.58 -23.75
C GLU A 717 0.07 3.55 -24.66
N ASN A 718 -0.85 4.34 -24.09
CA ASN A 718 -1.68 5.28 -24.83
C ASN A 718 -1.24 6.74 -24.68
N ILE A 719 -0.06 7.00 -24.10
CA ILE A 719 0.52 8.34 -24.06
C ILE A 719 0.78 8.80 -25.49
N LYS A 720 0.22 9.96 -25.83
CA LYS A 720 0.44 10.65 -27.11
C LYS A 720 0.87 12.09 -26.84
N GLU A 721 1.45 12.70 -27.87
CA GLU A 721 1.84 14.10 -27.87
C GLU A 721 0.66 15.05 -27.60
N ALA A 722 0.54 15.58 -26.38
CA ALA A 722 -0.58 16.39 -25.92
C ALA A 722 -0.14 17.51 -24.96
N ASN A 723 -1.04 18.46 -24.67
CA ASN A 723 -0.86 19.41 -23.58
C ASN A 723 -1.38 18.79 -22.29
N PHE A 724 -0.56 17.97 -21.64
CA PHE A 724 -0.95 17.34 -20.39
C PHE A 724 -1.20 18.40 -19.30
N PRO A 725 -2.17 18.16 -18.40
CA PRO A 725 -2.42 19.02 -17.24
C PRO A 725 -1.22 18.98 -16.27
N SER A 726 -1.28 19.77 -15.21
CA SER A 726 -0.32 19.63 -14.11
C SER A 726 -0.55 18.30 -13.39
N ILE A 727 0.48 17.48 -13.24
CA ILE A 727 0.37 16.14 -12.65
C ILE A 727 1.32 16.02 -11.46
N LEU A 728 0.81 15.53 -10.33
CA LEU A 728 1.61 15.02 -9.22
C LEU A 728 1.30 13.54 -9.04
N ALA A 729 2.26 12.69 -9.40
CA ALA A 729 2.22 11.26 -9.16
C ALA A 729 2.94 10.89 -7.86
N THR A 730 2.43 9.92 -7.11
CA THR A 730 3.13 9.38 -5.93
C THR A 730 3.42 7.88 -6.07
N GLY A 731 4.38 7.37 -5.31
CA GLY A 731 4.72 5.94 -5.23
C GLY A 731 5.48 5.61 -3.95
N GLY A 732 5.60 4.32 -3.61
CA GLY A 732 6.48 3.83 -2.54
C GLY A 732 7.43 2.75 -3.05
N ILE A 733 8.71 2.82 -2.69
CA ILE A 733 9.72 1.87 -3.18
C ILE A 733 9.51 0.43 -2.65
N ASN A 734 8.80 0.29 -1.53
CA ASN A 734 8.44 -1.00 -0.92
C ASN A 734 6.97 -1.40 -1.20
N ASP A 735 6.25 -0.69 -2.06
CA ASP A 735 4.84 -0.97 -2.35
C ASP A 735 4.69 -2.37 -3.00
N PRO A 736 4.03 -3.33 -2.33
CA PRO A 736 3.85 -4.68 -2.86
C PRO A 736 2.65 -4.78 -3.82
N ARG A 737 1.83 -3.73 -3.94
CA ARG A 737 0.59 -3.74 -4.72
C ARG A 737 0.73 -3.06 -6.07
N VAL A 738 1.41 -1.91 -6.11
CA VAL A 738 1.74 -1.19 -7.34
C VAL A 738 3.24 -0.94 -7.36
N GLY A 739 3.94 -1.57 -8.30
CA GLY A 739 5.39 -1.45 -8.38
C GLY A 739 5.85 0.00 -8.56
N PHE A 740 6.84 0.44 -7.80
CA PHE A 740 7.36 1.82 -7.84
C PHE A 740 7.78 2.28 -9.25
N TRP A 741 8.15 1.33 -10.11
CA TRP A 741 8.52 1.62 -11.50
C TRP A 741 7.34 2.09 -12.34
N GLU A 742 6.10 1.70 -12.02
CA GLU A 742 4.92 2.07 -12.80
C GLU A 742 4.72 3.60 -12.88
N PRO A 743 4.52 4.33 -11.75
CA PRO A 743 4.44 5.78 -11.79
C PRO A 743 5.71 6.43 -12.31
N THR A 744 6.88 5.84 -12.04
CA THR A 744 8.16 6.39 -12.48
C THR A 744 8.28 6.40 -14.00
N LYS A 745 8.05 5.24 -14.64
CA LYS A 745 8.04 5.10 -16.11
C LYS A 745 6.98 6.01 -16.74
N TRP A 746 5.79 6.05 -16.16
CA TRP A 746 4.68 6.88 -16.64
C TRP A 746 5.02 8.37 -16.65
N VAL A 747 5.56 8.90 -15.55
CA VAL A 747 6.00 10.31 -15.46
C VAL A 747 7.11 10.63 -16.46
N LEU A 748 8.10 9.74 -16.61
CA LEU A 748 9.19 9.94 -17.57
C LEU A 748 8.69 9.99 -19.01
N ARG A 749 7.78 9.07 -19.39
CA ARG A 749 7.19 9.05 -20.73
C ARG A 749 6.26 10.24 -20.97
N LEU A 750 5.43 10.62 -20.01
CA LEU A 750 4.57 11.81 -20.14
C LEU A 750 5.39 13.07 -20.43
N ARG A 751 6.51 13.28 -19.73
CA ARG A 751 7.40 14.42 -19.98
C ARG A 751 8.01 14.43 -21.38
N LYS A 752 8.28 13.25 -21.96
CA LYS A 752 8.79 13.13 -23.33
C LYS A 752 7.75 13.57 -24.38
N HIS A 753 6.47 13.37 -24.07
CA HIS A 753 5.33 13.66 -24.96
C HIS A 753 4.52 14.91 -24.56
N GLN A 754 5.05 15.71 -23.63
CA GLN A 754 4.41 16.92 -23.14
C GLN A 754 4.69 18.09 -24.08
N LYS A 755 3.63 18.74 -24.58
CA LYS A 755 3.69 19.96 -25.40
C LYS A 755 3.50 21.25 -24.60
N ALA A 756 2.88 21.17 -23.43
CA ALA A 756 2.67 22.31 -22.55
C ALA A 756 3.85 22.53 -21.59
N SER A 757 3.83 23.65 -20.87
CA SER A 757 4.80 23.93 -19.79
C SER A 757 4.29 23.53 -18.40
N ASN A 758 3.20 22.76 -18.32
CA ASN A 758 2.66 22.31 -17.03
C ASN A 758 3.61 21.32 -16.36
N PRO A 759 3.79 21.41 -15.02
CA PRO A 759 4.63 20.47 -14.27
C PRO A 759 4.06 19.05 -14.31
N ILE A 760 4.95 18.07 -14.49
CA ILE A 760 4.65 16.65 -14.28
C ILE A 760 5.67 16.16 -13.28
N LEU A 761 5.23 15.83 -12.07
CA LEU A 761 6.07 15.59 -10.90
C LEU A 761 5.88 14.17 -10.37
N LEU A 762 6.93 13.64 -9.73
CA LEU A 762 6.93 12.34 -9.06
C LEU A 762 7.42 12.53 -7.62
N GLN A 763 6.62 12.07 -6.65
CA GLN A 763 7.02 11.93 -5.25
C GLN A 763 7.12 10.44 -4.92
N MET A 764 8.32 9.96 -4.62
CA MET A 764 8.60 8.57 -4.29
C MET A 764 9.01 8.42 -2.82
N GLU A 765 8.23 7.69 -2.04
CA GLU A 765 8.58 7.33 -0.68
C GLU A 765 9.64 6.24 -0.65
N LEU A 766 10.83 6.56 -0.14
CA LEU A 766 11.97 5.64 -0.11
C LEU A 766 12.00 4.74 1.15
N GLY A 767 11.13 5.00 2.13
CA GLY A 767 11.05 4.26 3.40
C GLY A 767 9.71 3.57 3.67
N ALA A 768 8.73 3.68 2.75
CA ALA A 768 7.37 3.20 2.95
C ALA A 768 6.84 2.40 1.75
N GLY A 769 5.72 1.71 1.98
CA GLY A 769 5.01 0.90 0.97
C GLY A 769 3.75 1.59 0.44
N HIS A 770 2.70 0.81 0.20
CA HIS A 770 1.48 1.26 -0.49
C HIS A 770 0.71 2.39 0.21
N GLN A 771 0.76 2.43 1.54
CA GLN A 771 0.01 3.38 2.37
C GLN A 771 0.77 4.70 2.63
N GLY A 772 2.00 4.84 2.12
CA GLY A 772 2.88 5.95 2.49
C GLY A 772 3.43 5.83 3.92
N PRO A 773 4.05 6.90 4.46
CA PRO A 773 4.61 6.93 5.81
C PRO A 773 3.53 6.68 6.88
N SER A 774 3.89 5.96 7.95
CA SER A 774 2.98 5.66 9.03
C SER A 774 2.88 6.79 10.06
N GLY A 775 1.78 6.82 10.80
CA GLY A 775 1.51 7.81 11.85
C GLY A 775 0.50 8.87 11.42
N ARG A 776 -0.33 9.32 12.36
CA ARG A 776 -1.50 10.15 12.02
C ARG A 776 -1.15 11.53 11.45
N TYR A 777 0.02 12.10 11.76
CA TYR A 777 0.38 13.45 11.30
C TYR A 777 0.90 13.45 9.86
N GLU A 778 1.62 12.42 9.45
CA GLU A 778 2.16 12.32 8.09
C GLU A 778 1.03 12.28 7.04
N TYR A 779 -0.11 11.63 7.34
CA TYR A 779 -1.30 11.69 6.49
C TYR A 779 -1.74 13.12 6.15
N TYR A 780 -1.79 14.01 7.14
CA TYR A 780 -2.22 15.41 6.92
C TYR A 780 -1.16 16.24 6.23
N LYS A 781 0.12 15.90 6.41
CA LYS A 781 1.25 16.55 5.74
C LYS A 781 1.32 16.17 4.26
N GLU A 782 1.11 14.90 3.93
CA GLU A 782 0.95 14.47 2.54
C GLU A 782 -0.24 15.15 1.89
N ARG A 783 -1.39 15.15 2.58
CA ARG A 783 -2.63 15.73 2.05
C ARG A 783 -2.53 17.25 1.89
N SER A 784 -1.86 17.95 2.80
CA SER A 784 -1.64 19.39 2.67
C SER A 784 -0.74 19.71 1.47
N ASN A 785 0.27 18.88 1.18
CA ASN A 785 1.10 19.03 -0.02
C ASN A 785 0.29 18.80 -1.30
N GLN A 786 -0.51 17.73 -1.36
CA GLN A 786 -1.40 17.41 -2.48
C GLN A 786 -2.42 18.53 -2.74
N TYR A 787 -3.04 19.07 -1.69
CA TYR A 787 -4.06 20.12 -1.82
C TYR A 787 -3.44 21.49 -2.11
N ALA A 788 -2.24 21.79 -1.59
CA ALA A 788 -1.49 22.98 -1.97
C ALA A 788 -1.16 22.97 -3.46
N PHE A 789 -0.73 21.83 -3.99
CA PHE A 789 -0.50 21.65 -5.43
C PHE A 789 -1.79 21.91 -6.23
N VAL A 790 -2.92 21.29 -5.86
CA VAL A 790 -4.21 21.52 -6.54
C VAL A 790 -4.63 22.99 -6.49
N ILE A 791 -4.56 23.62 -5.32
CA ILE A 791 -4.94 25.03 -5.18
C ILE A 791 -4.01 25.91 -6.03
N HIS A 792 -2.69 25.73 -5.92
CA HIS A 792 -1.73 26.50 -6.70
C HIS A 792 -2.00 26.39 -8.21
N GLU A 793 -2.14 25.17 -8.73
CA GLU A 793 -2.32 24.94 -10.17
C GLU A 793 -3.66 25.44 -10.71
N LEU A 794 -4.72 25.48 -9.91
CA LEU A 794 -6.04 26.00 -10.31
C LEU A 794 -6.23 27.49 -10.03
N THR A 795 -5.24 28.18 -9.45
CA THR A 795 -5.30 29.62 -9.13
C THR A 795 -4.19 30.45 -9.75
N LYS A 796 -3.28 29.81 -10.49
CA LYS A 796 -2.17 30.47 -11.20
C LYS A 796 -2.61 31.39 -12.33
#